data_AF-B7K9Z9-F1
#
_entry.id   AF-B7K9Z9-F1
#
_cell.length_a   1.000
_cell.length_b   1.000
_cell.length_c   1.000
_cell.angle_alpha   90.00
_cell.angle_beta   90.00
_cell.angle_gamma   90.00
#
_symmetry.space_group_name_H-M   'P 1'
#
loop_
_entity.id
_entity.type
_entity.pdbx_description
1 polymer ?
#
loop_
_entity_poly.entity_id
_entity_poly.type
_entity_poly.pdbx_seq_one_letter_code
_entity_poly.pdbx_strand_id
1 'polypeptide(L)'
;MSQEDNTFKLPLGLTNILRIFIWVLLIIGILKMWLVLPREFWQYMFFLRVPIIAALFLVFFPLIATTVLKSMLKNLFVLRGKWQLTFVIVGAIMGGMAIVLTANPILLNAKERFLLDYDLKKIPYIWQYVSAIMLGLPTCIAVTYYSVKEKELIGKQERKRIDQSEEELRQKAEKIIGKIPKELEQEKEKVQKEEERIIRINAIIGVIQGIIISVGLLFAINLTRQWLMSNFSHFPLFIDLIQFVTKQRTNGYLITEPGKIPELAPGHLTTVAFGVVELVVYLTVFFLFQPPKLPIKDDTTDYSDKRKGEAPALLYIMLILAVFELLLGVLSFYFDYFRFSIFFFGLFILILNYSFFKVDHFYKLESESDSSYAGKDKSSCQELCDFTKVLNERLKFQSDEKTLVIICASGGGIQAAGWTTQVLIGLHNLLKCSFTKSIGLISSVSGGSVGAMYYLDRLENIGCRTEQNRLFNSSTSDSLDATGWGLAYPDLWRLIGFPWLAPKMLDRGIALERDWQQEMKHPHKLTTLATWREKVLQGQMPIPIFNATLVENGKRFLISPLNFNDISQQMNQSSDDIVDDFNSLYGCYDLSVVTAARLSATFPYVSPICRPYYDQSQPGKSLSKKLFNQLQKILGIQPFLKNLKKNYHVADGGYFDNSGFVTVLEWLDKWLNKQLDSSEGFHLKRVILVQINAFPKVNYSKTEHLSAEKKAEDLPKEKAPEKRGLFMATIGPLLAMFKVRDPILAQRNATEIEIFTERWKEKVEINYYPIYFPQSYNSTKVSAFYEGEANLYRPPLSWKLTQQEKQAIKDAWNMIKKTDHIDPKDPNKHIKEVIKALQEKWEEVKQENSGFSEIDSHKSCPRI
;
A
#
# COMPACT_ATOMS: atom_id res chain seq x y z
N MET A 1 -26.32 32.88 -43.72
CA MET A 1 -24.88 33.11 -43.92
C MET A 1 -24.12 32.12 -43.05
N SER A 2 -23.82 30.96 -43.64
CA SER A 2 -22.98 29.91 -43.09
C SER A 2 -21.51 30.25 -43.37
N GLN A 3 -20.68 30.34 -42.33
CA GLN A 3 -19.23 30.25 -42.49
C GLN A 3 -18.82 28.82 -42.20
N GLU A 4 -18.47 28.11 -43.28
CA GLU A 4 -17.87 26.79 -43.29
C GLU A 4 -16.46 26.86 -42.68
N ASP A 5 -16.25 26.11 -41.61
CA ASP A 5 -14.94 25.81 -41.05
C ASP A 5 -14.23 24.79 -41.96
N ASN A 6 -13.64 25.27 -43.05
CA ASN A 6 -12.78 24.49 -43.95
C ASN A 6 -11.43 24.21 -43.27
N THR A 7 -11.42 23.33 -42.27
CA THR A 7 -10.19 22.66 -41.83
C THR A 7 -9.95 21.46 -42.75
N PHE A 8 -8.99 21.64 -43.66
CA PHE A 8 -8.51 20.63 -44.60
C PHE A 8 -8.05 19.36 -43.84
N LYS A 9 -8.95 18.40 -43.63
CA LYS A 9 -8.58 17.09 -43.07
C LYS A 9 -7.83 16.32 -44.14
N LEU A 10 -6.50 16.26 -44.02
CA LEU A 10 -5.68 15.36 -44.84
C LEU A 10 -6.27 13.94 -44.76
N PRO A 11 -6.39 13.22 -45.90
CA PRO A 11 -6.91 11.86 -45.91
C PRO A 11 -6.06 10.97 -44.98
N LEU A 12 -6.71 10.10 -44.21
CA LEU A 12 -6.10 9.27 -43.15
C LEU A 12 -4.87 8.46 -43.61
N GLY A 13 -4.74 8.20 -44.91
CA GLY A 13 -3.56 7.58 -45.51
C GLY A 13 -2.33 8.50 -45.56
N LEU A 14 -2.52 9.80 -45.85
CA LEU A 14 -1.43 10.77 -45.99
C LEU A 14 -0.80 11.12 -44.63
N THR A 15 -1.60 11.16 -43.57
CA THR A 15 -1.11 11.40 -42.19
C THR A 15 -0.30 10.22 -41.65
N ASN A 16 -0.67 8.98 -41.99
CA ASN A 16 0.10 7.79 -41.64
C ASN A 16 1.40 7.68 -42.44
N ILE A 17 1.38 8.01 -43.73
CA ILE A 17 2.60 8.10 -44.55
C ILE A 17 3.54 9.17 -43.99
N LEU A 18 3.02 10.34 -43.61
CA LEU A 18 3.81 11.41 -43.01
C LEU A 18 4.41 10.99 -41.66
N ARG A 19 3.65 10.27 -40.81
CA ARG A 19 4.18 9.71 -39.55
C ARG A 19 5.28 8.69 -39.78
N ILE A 20 5.09 7.76 -40.73
CA ILE A 20 6.11 6.78 -41.10
C ILE A 20 7.35 7.51 -41.62
N PHE A 21 7.18 8.52 -42.46
CA PHE A 21 8.27 9.32 -42.99
C PHE A 21 9.03 10.06 -41.87
N ILE A 22 8.32 10.63 -40.89
CA ILE A 22 8.93 11.24 -39.71
C ILE A 22 9.71 10.21 -38.89
N TRP A 23 9.16 9.01 -38.64
CA TRP A 23 9.86 7.96 -37.92
C TRP A 23 11.08 7.43 -38.68
N VAL A 24 10.97 7.28 -40.00
CA VAL A 24 12.08 6.91 -40.88
C VAL A 24 13.15 7.99 -40.86
N LEU A 25 12.79 9.28 -40.91
CA LEU A 25 13.73 10.39 -40.74
C LEU A 25 14.37 10.41 -39.35
N LEU A 26 13.62 10.07 -38.30
CA LEU A 26 14.13 9.97 -36.92
C LEU A 26 15.11 8.81 -36.79
N ILE A 27 14.79 7.64 -37.35
CA ILE A 27 15.64 6.46 -37.37
C ILE A 27 16.88 6.72 -38.23
N ILE A 28 16.74 7.31 -39.41
CA ILE A 28 17.86 7.75 -40.25
C ILE A 28 18.68 8.79 -39.49
N GLY A 29 18.06 9.70 -38.75
CA GLY A 29 18.72 10.68 -37.90
C GLY A 29 19.53 10.01 -36.79
N ILE A 30 18.95 9.03 -36.09
CA ILE A 30 19.61 8.25 -35.03
C ILE A 30 20.73 7.39 -35.61
N LEU A 31 20.51 6.71 -36.73
CA LEU A 31 21.53 5.91 -37.43
C LEU A 31 22.65 6.79 -37.97
N LYS A 32 22.33 7.94 -38.55
CA LYS A 32 23.31 8.91 -39.03
C LYS A 32 24.10 9.47 -37.85
N MET A 33 23.45 9.81 -36.75
CA MET A 33 24.12 10.20 -35.50
C MET A 33 25.00 9.06 -34.97
N TRP A 34 24.53 7.81 -35.02
CA TRP A 34 25.29 6.63 -34.60
C TRP A 34 26.54 6.41 -35.44
N LEU A 35 26.43 6.59 -36.76
CA LEU A 35 27.53 6.46 -37.71
C LEU A 35 28.49 7.66 -37.71
N VAL A 36 28.00 8.85 -37.34
CA VAL A 36 28.81 10.08 -37.24
C VAL A 36 29.56 10.16 -35.91
N LEU A 37 28.99 9.61 -34.84
CA LEU A 37 29.63 9.60 -33.53
C LEU A 37 30.86 8.66 -33.55
N PRO A 38 32.00 9.12 -33.01
CA PRO A 38 33.21 8.31 -32.95
C PRO A 38 32.97 7.00 -32.20
N ARG A 39 33.70 5.94 -32.57
CA ARG A 39 33.60 4.62 -31.90
C ARG A 39 33.86 4.76 -30.39
N GLU A 40 34.78 5.65 -30.06
CA GLU A 40 35.22 5.99 -28.71
C GLU A 40 34.05 6.52 -27.87
N PHE A 41 33.15 7.31 -28.47
CA PHE A 41 31.95 7.81 -27.79
C PHE A 41 31.08 6.64 -27.29
N TRP A 42 30.83 5.65 -28.15
CA TRP A 42 30.01 4.49 -27.80
C TRP A 42 30.67 3.59 -26.76
N GLN A 43 32.00 3.49 -26.77
CA GLN A 43 32.75 2.80 -25.72
C GLN A 43 32.59 3.50 -24.36
N TYR A 44 32.70 4.82 -24.30
CA TYR A 44 32.44 5.57 -23.08
C TYR A 44 31.00 5.43 -22.60
N MET A 45 30.02 5.52 -23.50
CA MET A 45 28.60 5.29 -23.17
C MET A 45 28.36 3.90 -22.58
N PHE A 46 29.06 2.88 -23.07
CA PHE A 46 28.97 1.54 -22.50
C PHE A 46 29.50 1.49 -21.07
N PHE A 47 30.70 2.01 -20.78
CA PHE A 47 31.24 1.98 -19.41
C PHE A 47 30.49 2.90 -18.46
N LEU A 48 29.89 3.98 -18.95
CA LEU A 48 29.06 4.91 -18.17
C LEU A 48 27.58 4.47 -18.07
N ARG A 49 27.20 3.31 -18.58
CA ARG A 49 25.78 2.90 -18.64
C ARG A 49 25.10 2.88 -17.27
N VAL A 50 25.82 2.50 -16.21
CA VAL A 50 25.28 2.47 -14.84
C VAL A 50 24.91 3.89 -14.37
N PRO A 51 25.84 4.86 -14.31
CA PRO A 51 25.50 6.23 -13.92
C PRO A 51 24.53 6.91 -14.88
N ILE A 52 24.57 6.59 -16.19
CA ILE A 52 23.61 7.13 -17.16
C ILE A 52 22.19 6.63 -16.86
N ILE A 53 22.00 5.33 -16.61
CA ILE A 53 20.67 4.78 -16.29
C ILE A 53 20.15 5.36 -14.98
N ALA A 54 21.00 5.50 -13.95
CA ALA A 54 20.64 6.13 -12.68
C ALA A 54 20.31 7.62 -12.84
N ALA A 55 21.05 8.37 -13.67
CA ALA A 55 20.74 9.76 -14.01
C ALA A 55 19.39 9.89 -14.71
N LEU A 56 19.12 9.05 -15.71
CA LEU A 56 17.82 9.01 -16.39
C LEU A 56 16.70 8.69 -15.40
N PHE A 57 16.91 7.72 -14.50
CA PHE A 57 15.93 7.43 -13.46
C PHE A 57 15.68 8.65 -12.57
N LEU A 58 16.72 9.27 -12.00
CA LEU A 58 16.56 10.42 -11.08
C LEU A 58 15.85 11.62 -11.73
N VAL A 59 16.13 11.88 -13.01
CA VAL A 59 15.53 12.99 -13.78
C VAL A 59 14.10 12.69 -14.21
N PHE A 60 13.82 11.48 -14.70
CA PHE A 60 12.51 11.13 -15.27
C PHE A 60 11.55 10.50 -14.26
N PHE A 61 12.02 10.03 -13.11
CA PHE A 61 11.18 9.42 -12.07
C PHE A 61 10.01 10.33 -11.63
N PRO A 62 10.20 11.63 -11.37
CA PRO A 62 9.08 12.53 -11.06
C PRO A 62 8.04 12.61 -12.18
N LEU A 63 8.47 12.62 -13.44
CA LEU A 63 7.57 12.65 -14.59
C LEU A 63 6.78 11.35 -14.69
N ILE A 64 7.44 10.20 -14.62
CA ILE A 64 6.81 8.87 -14.68
C ILE A 64 5.81 8.69 -13.53
N ALA A 65 6.21 9.06 -12.31
CA ALA A 65 5.39 8.93 -11.11
C ALA A 65 4.13 9.80 -11.13
N THR A 66 4.16 10.93 -11.85
CA THR A 66 3.06 11.90 -11.87
C THR A 66 2.17 11.79 -13.10
N THR A 67 2.63 11.12 -14.17
CA THR A 67 1.91 10.95 -15.43
C THR A 67 1.47 9.50 -15.66
N VAL A 68 2.41 8.56 -15.73
CA VAL A 68 2.16 7.16 -16.10
C VAL A 68 1.61 6.35 -14.92
N LEU A 69 2.25 6.46 -13.76
CA LEU A 69 1.95 5.67 -12.56
C LEU A 69 1.33 6.53 -11.44
N LYS A 70 0.52 7.51 -11.84
CA LYS A 70 -0.07 8.54 -10.96
C LYS A 70 -0.78 7.95 -9.73
N SER A 71 -1.57 6.89 -9.89
CA SER A 71 -2.32 6.26 -8.81
C SER A 71 -1.43 5.59 -7.76
N MET A 72 -0.23 5.15 -8.13
CA MET A 72 0.67 4.43 -7.23
C MET A 72 1.75 5.36 -6.63
N LEU A 73 2.33 6.24 -7.43
CA LEU A 73 3.58 6.92 -7.09
C LEU A 73 3.45 8.42 -6.86
N LYS A 74 2.40 9.10 -7.35
CA LYS A 74 2.28 10.57 -7.21
C LYS A 74 2.33 11.02 -5.75
N ASN A 75 1.70 10.27 -4.85
CA ASN A 75 1.61 10.63 -3.44
C ASN A 75 2.97 10.55 -2.71
N LEU A 76 4.01 9.95 -3.31
CA LEU A 76 5.39 10.02 -2.80
C LEU A 76 5.93 11.47 -2.76
N PHE A 77 5.45 12.34 -3.65
CA PHE A 77 5.89 13.73 -3.76
C PHE A 77 5.12 14.69 -2.85
N VAL A 78 4.23 14.16 -2.02
CA VAL A 78 3.35 14.94 -1.15
C VAL A 78 3.80 14.76 0.30
N LEU A 79 4.51 15.77 0.82
CA LEU A 79 5.17 15.73 2.12
C LEU A 79 4.41 16.53 3.19
N ARG A 80 4.30 15.93 4.38
CA ARG A 80 3.48 16.47 5.48
C ARG A 80 4.31 16.99 6.64
N GLY A 81 5.39 16.30 6.98
CA GLY A 81 6.24 16.66 8.10
C GLY A 81 7.11 17.89 7.80
N LYS A 82 7.44 18.65 8.86
CA LYS A 82 8.27 19.86 8.77
C LYS A 82 9.67 19.58 8.17
N TRP A 83 10.25 18.42 8.50
CA TRP A 83 11.60 18.01 8.05
C TRP A 83 11.60 17.12 6.80
N GLN A 84 10.44 16.64 6.35
CA GLN A 84 10.39 15.68 5.24
C GLN A 84 10.93 16.30 3.94
N LEU A 85 10.62 17.57 3.67
CA LEU A 85 11.12 18.28 2.49
C LEU A 85 12.65 18.40 2.53
N THR A 86 13.18 18.80 3.67
CA THR A 86 14.62 18.87 3.94
C THR A 86 15.30 17.54 3.64
N PHE A 87 14.78 16.43 4.17
CA PHE A 87 15.37 15.12 3.96
C PHE A 87 15.32 14.66 2.49
N VAL A 88 14.21 14.86 1.78
CA VAL A 88 14.13 14.49 0.36
C VAL A 88 15.12 15.28 -0.49
N ILE A 89 15.30 16.58 -0.21
CA ILE A 89 16.29 17.41 -0.93
C ILE A 89 17.70 16.88 -0.70
N VAL A 90 18.05 16.58 0.55
CA VAL A 90 19.35 15.97 0.89
C VAL A 90 19.52 14.63 0.16
N GLY A 91 18.53 13.75 0.20
CA GLY A 91 18.56 12.47 -0.49
C GLY A 91 18.71 12.60 -2.01
N ALA A 92 17.98 13.51 -2.66
CA ALA A 92 18.06 13.72 -4.09
C ALA A 92 19.44 14.26 -4.53
N ILE A 93 20.03 15.17 -3.75
CA ILE A 93 21.39 15.68 -4.00
C ILE A 93 22.42 14.58 -3.76
N MET A 94 22.26 13.76 -2.72
CA MET A 94 23.13 12.60 -2.48
C MET A 94 23.04 11.57 -3.61
N GLY A 95 21.85 11.30 -4.14
CA GLY A 95 21.68 10.46 -5.33
C GLY A 95 22.40 11.03 -6.56
N GLY A 96 22.27 12.35 -6.79
CA GLY A 96 23.03 13.04 -7.84
C GLY A 96 24.55 12.96 -7.62
N MET A 97 25.01 13.06 -6.37
CA MET A 97 26.42 12.94 -6.00
C MET A 97 26.95 11.54 -6.24
N ALA A 98 26.19 10.51 -5.88
CA ALA A 98 26.53 9.11 -6.15
C ALA A 98 26.80 8.92 -7.65
N ILE A 99 25.88 9.37 -8.50
CA ILE A 99 25.99 9.27 -9.97
C ILE A 99 27.24 9.98 -10.51
N VAL A 100 27.51 11.21 -10.06
CA VAL A 100 28.65 11.98 -10.57
C VAL A 100 29.98 11.38 -10.08
N LEU A 101 30.03 10.96 -8.81
CA LEU A 101 31.24 10.42 -8.20
C LEU A 101 31.53 8.97 -8.61
N THR A 102 30.56 8.21 -9.13
CA THR A 102 30.81 6.92 -9.79
C THR A 102 31.24 7.09 -11.24
N ALA A 103 30.67 8.07 -11.96
CA ALA A 103 31.08 8.40 -13.32
C ALA A 103 32.52 8.94 -13.39
N ASN A 104 32.94 9.73 -12.40
CA ASN A 104 34.23 10.42 -12.44
C ASN A 104 35.46 9.48 -12.49
N PRO A 105 35.60 8.42 -11.67
CA PRO A 105 36.66 7.43 -11.82
C PRO A 105 36.64 6.72 -13.18
N ILE A 106 35.48 6.45 -13.76
CA ILE A 106 35.37 5.85 -15.10
C ILE A 106 35.94 6.83 -16.14
N LEU A 107 35.51 8.10 -16.12
CA LEU A 107 35.97 9.11 -17.06
C LEU A 107 37.49 9.31 -17.02
N LEU A 108 38.06 9.37 -15.81
CA LEU A 108 39.49 9.64 -15.58
C LEU A 108 40.39 8.44 -15.88
N ASN A 109 39.90 7.22 -15.71
CA ASN A 109 40.75 6.03 -15.73
C ASN A 109 40.39 5.05 -16.85
N ALA A 110 39.39 5.32 -17.69
CA ALA A 110 38.97 4.40 -18.75
C ALA A 110 40.06 4.13 -19.79
N LYS A 111 40.94 5.10 -20.06
CA LYS A 111 42.10 4.91 -20.94
C LYS A 111 43.02 3.80 -20.42
N GLU A 112 43.45 3.91 -19.17
CA GLU A 112 44.35 2.94 -18.55
C GLU A 112 43.65 1.62 -18.23
N ARG A 113 42.39 1.68 -17.78
CA ARG A 113 41.62 0.52 -17.35
C ARG A 113 41.14 -0.30 -18.54
N PHE A 114 40.50 0.34 -19.51
CA PHE A 114 39.78 -0.32 -20.61
C PHE A 114 40.46 -0.15 -21.98
N LEU A 115 41.66 0.45 -22.02
CA LEU A 115 42.46 0.65 -23.23
C LEU A 115 41.73 1.52 -24.27
N LEU A 116 41.12 2.61 -23.81
CA LEU A 116 40.51 3.61 -24.69
C LEU A 116 41.55 4.59 -25.24
N ASP A 117 41.38 5.01 -26.49
CA ASP A 117 42.37 5.83 -27.19
C ASP A 117 42.42 7.29 -26.71
N TYR A 118 41.31 7.80 -26.16
CA TYR A 118 41.18 9.19 -25.74
C TYR A 118 41.20 9.32 -24.21
N ASP A 119 41.76 10.43 -23.73
CA ASP A 119 41.78 10.79 -22.31
C ASP A 119 40.84 11.97 -22.06
N LEU A 120 39.81 11.75 -21.24
CA LEU A 120 38.85 12.81 -20.90
C LEU A 120 39.40 13.65 -19.75
N LYS A 121 39.44 14.97 -19.96
CA LYS A 121 39.95 15.91 -18.96
C LYS A 121 39.15 15.83 -17.66
N LYS A 122 39.86 15.99 -16.53
CA LYS A 122 39.29 16.09 -15.19
C LYS A 122 38.22 17.18 -15.12
N ILE A 123 37.01 16.77 -14.70
CA ILE A 123 35.93 17.70 -14.38
C ILE A 123 36.29 18.38 -13.06
N PRO A 124 36.38 19.73 -13.00
CA PRO A 124 36.63 20.44 -11.76
C PRO A 124 35.59 20.10 -10.69
N TYR A 125 35.98 20.01 -9.42
CA TYR A 125 35.08 19.61 -8.34
C TYR A 125 33.79 20.45 -8.28
N ILE A 126 33.89 21.76 -8.55
CA ILE A 126 32.72 22.64 -8.59
C ILE A 126 31.67 22.19 -9.61
N TRP A 127 32.09 21.74 -10.80
CA TRP A 127 31.20 21.25 -11.84
C TRP A 127 30.63 19.87 -11.53
N GLN A 128 31.34 19.06 -10.74
CA GLN A 128 30.79 17.80 -10.22
C GLN A 128 29.61 18.08 -9.28
N TYR A 129 29.78 19.01 -8.34
CA TYR A 129 28.70 19.41 -7.43
C TYR A 129 27.51 20.06 -8.15
N VAL A 130 27.79 20.95 -9.10
CA VAL A 130 26.74 21.58 -9.93
C VAL A 130 25.96 20.51 -10.70
N SER A 131 26.64 19.53 -11.30
CA SER A 131 25.99 18.44 -12.05
C SER A 131 25.12 17.57 -11.14
N ALA A 132 25.60 17.25 -9.93
CA ALA A 132 24.83 16.49 -8.95
C ALA A 132 23.53 17.21 -8.54
N ILE A 133 23.61 18.52 -8.28
CA ILE A 133 22.43 19.35 -7.97
C ILE A 133 21.47 19.36 -9.16
N MET A 134 21.98 19.53 -10.38
CA MET A 134 21.15 19.55 -11.60
C MET A 134 20.42 18.22 -11.82
N LEU A 135 21.05 17.08 -11.53
CA LEU A 135 20.43 15.77 -11.62
C LEU A 135 19.30 15.59 -10.59
N GLY A 136 19.49 16.07 -9.35
CA GLY A 136 18.47 16.01 -8.29
C GLY A 136 17.35 17.05 -8.42
N LEU A 137 17.59 18.13 -9.16
CA LEU A 137 16.70 19.29 -9.27
C LEU A 137 15.25 18.94 -9.70
N PRO A 138 14.99 18.07 -10.69
CA PRO A 138 13.62 17.68 -11.05
C PRO A 138 12.84 17.08 -9.88
N THR A 139 13.49 16.26 -9.06
CA THR A 139 12.87 15.67 -7.86
C THR A 139 12.58 16.75 -6.81
N CYS A 140 13.54 17.66 -6.56
CA CYS A 140 13.38 18.79 -5.65
C CYS A 140 12.24 19.74 -6.08
N ILE A 141 12.12 20.03 -7.38
CA ILE A 141 11.05 20.88 -7.94
C ILE A 141 9.70 20.18 -7.77
N ALA A 142 9.60 18.91 -8.17
CA ALA A 142 8.35 18.16 -8.09
C ALA A 142 7.85 18.07 -6.65
N VAL A 143 8.71 17.70 -5.70
CA VAL A 143 8.30 17.53 -4.30
C VAL A 143 7.89 18.85 -3.65
N THR A 144 8.60 19.94 -3.95
CA THR A 144 8.26 21.28 -3.46
C THR A 144 6.91 21.73 -4.04
N TYR A 145 6.72 21.57 -5.35
CA TYR A 145 5.47 21.93 -6.03
C TYR A 145 4.28 21.16 -5.46
N TYR A 146 4.34 19.83 -5.41
CA TYR A 146 3.20 19.03 -4.96
C TYR A 146 2.90 19.21 -3.47
N SER A 147 3.91 19.34 -2.62
CA SER A 147 3.72 19.56 -1.18
C SER A 147 3.16 20.94 -0.85
N VAL A 148 3.64 22.01 -1.50
CA VAL A 148 3.11 23.37 -1.30
C VAL A 148 1.67 23.45 -1.80
N LYS A 149 1.41 22.92 -3.00
CA LYS A 149 0.07 22.98 -3.59
C LYS A 149 -0.95 22.18 -2.79
N GLU A 150 -0.57 21.06 -2.16
CA GLU A 150 -1.45 20.36 -1.20
C GLU A 150 -1.78 21.24 0.02
N LYS A 151 -0.78 21.86 0.65
CA LYS A 151 -0.95 22.73 1.84
C LYS A 151 -1.80 23.96 1.55
N GLU A 152 -1.56 24.65 0.44
CA GLU A 152 -2.37 25.80 0.02
C GLU A 152 -3.84 25.41 -0.16
N LEU A 153 -4.10 24.24 -0.73
CA LEU A 153 -5.46 23.73 -0.96
C LEU A 153 -6.15 23.28 0.34
N ILE A 154 -5.42 22.68 1.29
CA ILE A 154 -5.94 22.35 2.63
C ILE A 154 -6.40 23.64 3.31
N GLY A 155 -5.55 24.66 3.34
CA GLY A 155 -5.92 25.97 3.89
C GLY A 155 -7.20 26.50 3.25
N LYS A 156 -7.33 26.45 1.92
CA LYS A 156 -8.55 26.91 1.21
C LYS A 156 -9.82 26.13 1.61
N GLN A 157 -9.71 24.85 1.99
CA GLN A 157 -10.85 24.02 2.38
C GLN A 157 -11.26 24.23 3.83
N GLU A 158 -10.29 24.29 4.74
CA GLU A 158 -10.53 24.59 6.16
C GLU A 158 -11.19 25.97 6.29
N ARG A 159 -10.71 26.94 5.51
CA ARG A 159 -11.33 28.27 5.36
C ARG A 159 -12.79 28.20 4.93
N LYS A 160 -13.13 27.44 3.88
CA LYS A 160 -14.53 27.28 3.46
C LYS A 160 -15.43 26.69 4.56
N ARG A 161 -14.90 25.78 5.39
CA ARG A 161 -15.68 25.25 6.52
C ARG A 161 -15.88 26.28 7.62
N ILE A 162 -14.84 27.04 7.94
CA ILE A 162 -14.92 28.13 8.91
C ILE A 162 -15.92 29.18 8.41
N ASP A 163 -15.80 29.61 7.15
CA ASP A 163 -16.73 30.57 6.54
C ASP A 163 -18.18 30.05 6.55
N GLN A 164 -18.42 28.78 6.23
CA GLN A 164 -19.77 28.18 6.30
C GLN A 164 -20.30 28.10 7.73
N SER A 165 -19.48 27.68 8.69
CA SER A 165 -19.86 27.60 10.11
C SER A 165 -20.11 28.99 10.69
N GLU A 166 -19.31 29.98 10.31
CA GLU A 166 -19.51 31.36 10.69
C GLU A 166 -20.76 31.92 10.02
N GLU A 167 -21.05 31.61 8.75
CA GLU A 167 -22.25 32.08 8.07
C GLU A 167 -23.53 31.51 8.69
N GLU A 168 -23.52 30.24 9.12
CA GLU A 168 -24.60 29.67 9.93
C GLU A 168 -24.76 30.36 11.29
N LEU A 169 -23.65 30.72 11.95
CA LEU A 169 -23.66 31.50 13.20
C LEU A 169 -24.09 32.96 12.96
N ARG A 170 -23.71 33.57 11.83
CA ARG A 170 -24.11 34.90 11.41
C ARG A 170 -25.60 34.92 11.11
N GLN A 171 -26.15 33.94 10.40
CA GLN A 171 -27.59 33.83 10.15
C GLN A 171 -28.38 33.65 11.46
N LYS A 172 -27.81 32.94 12.45
CA LYS A 172 -28.38 32.86 13.80
C LYS A 172 -28.25 34.17 14.58
N ALA A 173 -27.14 34.89 14.44
CA ALA A 173 -26.86 36.14 15.14
C ALA A 173 -27.59 37.35 14.53
N GLU A 174 -27.74 37.43 13.20
CA GLU A 174 -28.51 38.45 12.49
C GLU A 174 -30.00 38.33 12.77
N LYS A 175 -30.49 37.12 13.07
CA LYS A 175 -31.82 36.88 13.64
C LYS A 175 -32.01 37.48 15.05
N ILE A 176 -30.93 37.84 15.74
CA ILE A 176 -30.94 38.28 17.15
C ILE A 176 -30.47 39.75 17.31
N ILE A 177 -29.43 40.23 16.59
CA ILE A 177 -28.75 41.52 16.93
C ILE A 177 -28.40 42.42 15.71
N GLY A 178 -28.70 42.03 14.46
CA GLY A 178 -28.43 42.88 13.29
C GLY A 178 -26.97 42.88 12.76
N LYS A 179 -26.75 43.58 11.64
CA LYS A 179 -25.64 43.38 10.67
C LYS A 179 -24.22 43.56 11.20
N ILE A 180 -23.33 42.71 10.71
CA ILE A 180 -21.90 42.66 11.04
C ILE A 180 -21.08 43.66 10.19
N PRO A 181 -20.08 44.34 10.77
CA PRO A 181 -19.26 45.34 10.06
C PRO A 181 -18.33 44.76 8.99
N LYS A 182 -18.17 45.52 7.89
CA LYS A 182 -17.29 45.22 6.73
C LYS A 182 -15.79 45.11 7.07
N GLU A 183 -15.36 45.64 8.21
CA GLU A 183 -13.96 45.62 8.67
C GLU A 183 -13.47 44.19 8.95
N LEU A 184 -14.39 43.29 9.38
CA LEU A 184 -14.09 41.89 9.64
C LEU A 184 -13.70 41.12 8.36
N GLU A 185 -14.25 41.51 7.20
CA GLU A 185 -13.93 40.88 5.91
C GLU A 185 -12.53 41.26 5.41
N GLN A 186 -12.12 42.51 5.65
CA GLN A 186 -10.79 42.98 5.29
C GLN A 186 -9.70 42.38 6.20
N GLU A 187 -9.99 42.19 7.48
CA GLU A 187 -9.08 41.53 8.41
C GLU A 187 -8.91 40.03 8.08
N LYS A 188 -9.99 39.37 7.66
CA LYS A 188 -9.95 37.98 7.13
C LYS A 188 -9.08 37.84 5.89
N GLU A 189 -9.18 38.76 4.92
CA GLU A 189 -8.36 38.71 3.71
C GLU A 189 -6.87 38.91 4.04
N LYS A 190 -6.54 39.72 5.06
CA LYS A 190 -5.17 39.88 5.57
C LYS A 190 -4.65 38.62 6.24
N VAL A 191 -5.42 38.02 7.15
CA VAL A 191 -5.06 36.75 7.82
C VAL A 191 -4.88 35.63 6.78
N GLN A 192 -5.72 35.61 5.74
CA GLN A 192 -5.60 34.66 4.62
C GLN A 192 -4.27 34.78 3.87
N LYS A 193 -3.89 35.99 3.48
CA LYS A 193 -2.60 36.22 2.80
C LYS A 193 -1.44 35.84 3.69
N GLU A 194 -1.56 36.03 5.00
CA GLU A 194 -0.52 35.67 5.97
C GLU A 194 -0.37 34.16 6.16
N GLU A 195 -1.45 33.37 6.20
CA GLU A 195 -1.37 31.89 6.27
C GLU A 195 -0.73 31.28 5.02
N GLU A 196 -1.15 31.72 3.82
CA GLU A 196 -0.56 31.25 2.56
C GLU A 196 0.92 31.63 2.48
N ARG A 197 1.27 32.80 3.00
CA ARG A 197 2.66 33.25 3.14
C ARG A 197 3.45 32.37 4.11
N ILE A 198 2.89 32.01 5.28
CA ILE A 198 3.54 31.10 6.25
C ILE A 198 3.81 29.72 5.64
N ILE A 199 2.86 29.16 4.88
CA ILE A 199 3.04 27.87 4.19
C ILE A 199 4.23 27.94 3.22
N ARG A 200 4.30 29.00 2.41
CA ARG A 200 5.41 29.20 1.47
C ARG A 200 6.74 29.45 2.18
N ILE A 201 6.73 30.24 3.25
CA ILE A 201 7.92 30.48 4.09
C ILE A 201 8.44 29.15 4.66
N ASN A 202 7.58 28.31 5.21
CA ASN A 202 7.99 27.00 5.74
C ASN A 202 8.59 26.09 4.66
N ALA A 203 8.06 26.13 3.43
CA ALA A 203 8.65 25.40 2.31
C ALA A 203 10.04 25.96 1.93
N ILE A 204 10.18 27.29 1.87
CA ILE A 204 11.47 27.96 1.63
C ILE A 204 12.48 27.59 2.72
N ILE A 205 12.07 27.59 3.99
CA ILE A 205 12.92 27.16 5.11
C ILE A 205 13.39 25.72 4.91
N GLY A 206 12.49 24.80 4.55
CA GLY A 206 12.85 23.40 4.28
C GLY A 206 13.85 23.27 3.13
N VAL A 207 13.69 24.06 2.06
CA VAL A 207 14.64 24.12 0.94
C VAL A 207 16.00 24.64 1.40
N ILE A 208 16.03 25.76 2.13
CA ILE A 208 17.27 26.37 2.65
C ILE A 208 17.99 25.39 3.58
N GLN A 209 17.27 24.74 4.50
CA GLN A 209 17.83 23.73 5.39
C GLN A 209 18.40 22.54 4.61
N GLY A 210 17.69 22.06 3.59
CA GLY A 210 18.16 20.98 2.74
C GLY A 210 19.45 21.33 2.01
N ILE A 211 19.56 22.55 1.49
CA ILE A 211 20.78 23.07 0.85
C ILE A 211 21.92 23.18 1.86
N ILE A 212 21.68 23.76 3.05
CA ILE A 212 22.71 23.91 4.09
C ILE A 212 23.24 22.55 4.53
N ILE A 213 22.36 21.58 4.79
CA ILE A 213 22.78 20.22 5.17
C ILE A 213 23.56 19.56 4.03
N SER A 214 23.12 19.73 2.78
CA SER A 214 23.83 19.18 1.62
C SER A 214 25.23 19.77 1.47
N VAL A 215 25.39 21.09 1.64
CA VAL A 215 26.71 21.76 1.67
C VAL A 215 27.56 21.24 2.82
N GLY A 216 26.98 21.03 4.01
CA GLY A 216 27.65 20.42 5.14
C GLY A 216 28.14 18.99 4.83
N LEU A 217 27.35 18.19 4.12
CA LEU A 217 27.76 16.86 3.66
C LEU A 217 28.89 16.94 2.62
N LEU A 218 28.87 17.91 1.70
CA LEU A 218 29.99 18.13 0.78
C LEU A 218 31.28 18.48 1.51
N PHE A 219 31.19 19.31 2.54
CA PHE A 219 32.32 19.61 3.41
C PHE A 219 32.80 18.35 4.16
N ALA A 220 31.88 17.53 4.68
CA ALA A 220 32.20 16.25 5.31
C ALA A 220 32.93 15.31 4.34
N ILE A 221 32.47 15.18 3.09
CA ILE A 221 33.15 14.37 2.06
C ILE A 221 34.58 14.87 1.84
N ASN A 222 34.79 16.18 1.76
CA ASN A 222 36.12 16.74 1.58
C ASN A 222 37.02 16.51 2.80
N LEU A 223 36.49 16.63 4.02
CA LEU A 223 37.21 16.31 5.25
C LEU A 223 37.58 14.83 5.31
N THR A 224 36.63 13.93 5.03
CA THR A 224 36.87 12.49 4.97
C THR A 224 37.91 12.16 3.90
N ARG A 225 37.89 12.83 2.74
CA ARG A 225 38.91 12.66 1.70
C ARG A 225 40.30 13.08 2.18
N GLN A 226 40.42 14.25 2.81
CA GLN A 226 41.69 14.73 3.36
C GLN A 226 42.22 13.79 4.44
N TRP A 227 41.34 13.33 5.33
CA TRP A 227 41.68 12.35 6.35
C TRP A 227 42.14 11.03 5.75
N LEU A 228 41.43 10.49 4.75
CA LEU A 228 41.85 9.27 4.05
C LEU A 228 43.20 9.46 3.35
N MET A 229 43.45 10.62 2.74
CA MET A 229 44.73 10.93 2.08
C MET A 229 45.90 10.92 3.07
N SER A 230 45.76 11.60 4.22
CA SER A 230 46.81 11.68 5.23
C SER A 230 47.10 10.35 5.93
N ASN A 231 46.12 9.44 5.96
CA ASN A 231 46.23 8.14 6.63
C ASN A 231 46.38 6.97 5.64
N PHE A 232 46.44 7.22 4.33
CA PHE A 232 46.41 6.17 3.32
C PHE A 232 47.57 5.17 3.46
N SER A 233 48.76 5.67 3.82
CA SER A 233 49.95 4.86 4.12
C SER A 233 49.79 3.91 5.31
N HIS A 234 48.83 4.16 6.20
CA HIS A 234 48.50 3.31 7.35
C HIS A 234 47.48 2.21 7.02
N PHE A 235 46.95 2.15 5.78
CA PHE A 235 46.01 1.12 5.33
C PHE A 235 46.57 0.22 4.21
N PRO A 236 47.73 -0.45 4.40
CA PRO A 236 48.32 -1.32 3.36
C PRO A 236 47.36 -2.44 2.93
N LEU A 237 46.53 -2.93 3.87
CA LEU A 237 45.49 -3.93 3.62
C LEU A 237 44.52 -3.53 2.49
N PHE A 238 44.26 -2.24 2.29
CA PHE A 238 43.36 -1.78 1.22
C PHE A 238 44.02 -1.90 -0.16
N ILE A 239 45.30 -1.56 -0.26
CA ILE A 239 46.10 -1.75 -1.49
C ILE A 239 46.24 -3.24 -1.78
N ASP A 240 46.57 -4.04 -0.77
CA ASP A 240 46.72 -5.49 -0.88
C ASP A 240 45.42 -6.15 -1.34
N LEU A 241 44.28 -5.71 -0.80
CA LEU A 241 42.96 -6.17 -1.23
C LEU A 241 42.69 -5.84 -2.70
N ILE A 242 42.97 -4.61 -3.14
CA ILE A 242 42.82 -4.21 -4.55
C ILE A 242 43.72 -5.08 -5.43
N GLN A 243 45.00 -5.25 -5.07
CA GLN A 243 45.94 -6.08 -5.83
C GLN A 243 45.50 -7.54 -5.89
N PHE A 244 45.04 -8.10 -4.78
CA PHE A 244 44.53 -9.46 -4.69
C PHE A 244 43.28 -9.66 -5.57
N VAL A 245 42.27 -8.81 -5.39
CA VAL A 245 40.99 -8.91 -6.11
C VAL A 245 41.17 -8.64 -7.61
N THR A 246 42.07 -7.73 -7.99
CA THR A 246 42.38 -7.44 -9.39
C THR A 246 43.37 -8.42 -10.02
N LYS A 247 43.87 -9.42 -9.27
CA LYS A 247 44.92 -10.35 -9.70
C LYS A 247 46.12 -9.61 -10.29
N GLN A 248 46.59 -8.57 -9.59
CA GLN A 248 47.69 -7.69 -9.99
C GLN A 248 47.42 -6.82 -11.24
N ARG A 249 46.18 -6.78 -11.77
CA ARG A 249 45.80 -5.92 -12.90
C ARG A 249 45.21 -4.60 -12.40
N THR A 250 46.07 -3.77 -11.83
CA THR A 250 45.72 -2.57 -11.07
C THR A 250 45.58 -1.29 -11.91
N ASN A 251 45.78 -1.36 -13.23
CA ASN A 251 45.63 -0.21 -14.12
C ASN A 251 44.28 0.47 -13.92
N GLY A 252 44.29 1.80 -13.77
CA GLY A 252 43.13 2.62 -13.45
C GLY A 252 42.57 2.50 -12.02
N TYR A 253 43.18 1.68 -11.15
CA TYR A 253 42.91 1.66 -9.70
C TYR A 253 44.06 2.27 -8.90
N LEU A 254 45.31 1.94 -9.26
CA LEU A 254 46.51 2.38 -8.57
C LEU A 254 47.49 3.01 -9.54
N ILE A 255 48.12 4.10 -9.12
CA ILE A 255 49.29 4.70 -9.76
C ILE A 255 50.52 4.23 -8.98
N THR A 256 51.42 3.53 -9.67
CA THR A 256 52.68 3.04 -9.10
C THR A 256 53.84 3.83 -9.69
N GLU A 257 54.46 4.69 -8.88
CA GLU A 257 55.71 5.36 -9.22
C GLU A 257 56.90 4.59 -8.62
N PRO A 258 58.03 4.44 -9.35
CA PRO A 258 59.22 3.76 -8.83
C PRO A 258 59.70 4.37 -7.50
N GLY A 259 59.80 3.56 -6.45
CA GLY A 259 60.28 3.99 -5.13
C GLY A 259 59.26 4.68 -4.23
N LYS A 260 57.99 4.80 -4.65
CA LYS A 260 56.89 5.32 -3.83
C LYS A 260 55.84 4.25 -3.54
N ILE A 261 55.09 4.44 -2.45
CA ILE A 261 53.94 3.59 -2.12
C ILE A 261 52.86 3.80 -3.20
N PRO A 262 52.18 2.74 -3.68
CA PRO A 262 51.10 2.88 -4.65
C PRO A 262 49.99 3.81 -4.15
N GLU A 263 49.58 4.77 -4.98
CA GLU A 263 48.50 5.70 -4.67
C GLU A 263 47.22 5.34 -5.44
N LEU A 264 46.05 5.72 -4.93
CA LEU A 264 44.79 5.52 -5.67
C LEU A 264 44.75 6.41 -6.92
N ALA A 265 44.33 5.81 -8.03
CA ALA A 265 44.13 6.54 -9.27
C ALA A 265 43.05 7.64 -9.10
N PRO A 266 43.13 8.74 -9.86
CA PRO A 266 42.28 9.91 -9.69
C PRO A 266 40.79 9.57 -9.67
N GLY A 267 40.06 10.21 -8.75
CA GLY A 267 38.61 10.02 -8.58
C GLY A 267 38.26 9.02 -7.48
N HIS A 268 38.92 7.86 -7.42
CA HIS A 268 38.55 6.77 -6.48
C HIS A 268 38.56 7.22 -5.02
N LEU A 269 39.57 7.97 -4.59
CA LEU A 269 39.65 8.46 -3.20
C LEU A 269 38.44 9.34 -2.82
N THR A 270 37.92 10.14 -3.75
CA THR A 270 36.74 10.98 -3.49
C THR A 270 35.47 10.13 -3.44
N THR A 271 35.35 9.14 -4.32
CA THR A 271 34.22 8.19 -4.34
C THR A 271 34.18 7.34 -3.06
N VAL A 272 35.34 6.88 -2.57
CA VAL A 272 35.46 6.17 -1.28
C VAL A 272 35.08 7.08 -0.11
N ALA A 273 35.58 8.32 -0.08
CA ALA A 273 35.21 9.30 0.96
C ALA A 273 33.69 9.54 0.99
N PHE A 274 33.07 9.69 -0.19
CA PHE A 274 31.63 9.82 -0.31
C PHE A 274 30.90 8.55 0.16
N GLY A 275 31.35 7.35 -0.22
CA GLY A 275 30.75 6.10 0.25
C GLY A 275 30.79 5.94 1.77
N VAL A 276 31.85 6.43 2.44
CA VAL A 276 31.92 6.46 3.92
C VAL A 276 30.88 7.41 4.50
N VAL A 277 30.80 8.65 3.98
CA VAL A 277 29.80 9.64 4.44
C VAL A 277 28.38 9.14 4.18
N GLU A 278 28.13 8.56 3.01
CA GLU A 278 26.84 7.98 2.64
C GLU A 278 26.46 6.84 3.58
N LEU A 279 27.40 5.93 3.90
CA LEU A 279 27.15 4.85 4.86
C LEU A 279 26.76 5.39 6.24
N VAL A 280 27.44 6.44 6.72
CA VAL A 280 27.10 7.09 8.00
C VAL A 280 25.70 7.68 7.94
N VAL A 281 25.34 8.38 6.87
CA VAL A 281 24.00 8.95 6.68
C VAL A 281 22.95 7.84 6.63
N TYR A 282 23.19 6.80 5.84
CA TYR A 282 22.30 5.66 5.65
C TYR A 282 22.02 4.93 6.97
N LEU A 283 23.05 4.66 7.78
CA LEU A 283 22.90 4.05 9.11
C LEU A 283 22.25 5.01 10.13
N THR A 284 22.53 6.31 10.05
CA THR A 284 21.89 7.30 10.92
C THR A 284 20.38 7.33 10.67
N VAL A 285 19.96 7.36 9.39
CA VAL A 285 18.55 7.30 9.01
C VAL A 285 17.90 5.99 9.46
N PHE A 286 18.62 4.86 9.42
CA PHE A 286 18.11 3.57 9.92
C PHE A 286 17.68 3.66 11.39
N PHE A 287 18.57 4.13 12.27
CA PHE A 287 18.31 4.17 13.72
C PHE A 287 17.32 5.27 14.13
N LEU A 288 17.33 6.41 13.42
CA LEU A 288 16.42 7.52 13.71
C LEU A 288 14.96 7.20 13.36
N PHE A 289 14.74 6.50 12.25
CA PHE A 289 13.40 6.31 11.66
C PHE A 289 12.90 4.86 11.73
N GLN A 290 13.56 4.00 12.50
CA GLN A 290 13.11 2.62 12.70
C GLN A 290 11.71 2.57 13.33
N PRO A 291 10.72 1.87 12.70
CA PRO A 291 9.40 1.70 13.27
C PRO A 291 9.45 0.98 14.62
N PRO A 292 8.65 1.43 15.63
CA PRO A 292 8.58 0.82 16.94
C PRO A 292 8.31 -0.68 16.88
N LYS A 293 8.83 -1.46 17.83
CA LYS A 293 8.58 -2.92 17.84
C LYS A 293 7.10 -3.22 18.14
N LEU A 294 6.62 -4.36 17.62
CA LEU A 294 5.30 -4.88 18.01
C LEU A 294 5.32 -5.27 19.49
N PRO A 295 4.23 -5.03 20.24
CA PRO A 295 4.10 -5.53 21.61
C PRO A 295 4.17 -7.06 21.64
N ILE A 296 4.72 -7.59 22.73
CA ILE A 296 4.77 -9.03 22.99
C ILE A 296 3.50 -9.42 23.77
N LYS A 297 2.88 -10.54 23.39
CA LYS A 297 1.73 -11.10 24.12
C LYS A 297 2.12 -11.39 25.57
N ASP A 298 1.30 -10.95 26.52
CA ASP A 298 1.46 -11.15 27.98
C ASP A 298 2.70 -10.50 28.63
N ASP A 299 3.42 -9.65 27.89
CA ASP A 299 4.51 -8.84 28.42
C ASP A 299 3.97 -7.51 28.99
N THR A 300 4.17 -7.28 30.29
CA THR A 300 3.75 -6.04 30.97
C THR A 300 4.81 -4.94 30.86
N THR A 301 5.95 -5.18 30.20
CA THR A 301 6.92 -4.11 29.98
C THR A 301 6.34 -3.04 29.09
N ASP A 302 6.40 -1.81 29.57
CA ASP A 302 5.90 -0.65 28.83
C ASP A 302 6.81 -0.37 27.63
N TYR A 303 6.45 -0.93 26.47
CA TYR A 303 7.00 -0.52 25.18
C TYR A 303 6.39 0.83 24.78
N SER A 304 6.52 1.85 25.64
CA SER A 304 6.20 3.25 25.33
C SER A 304 7.31 3.90 24.51
N ASP A 305 7.80 3.20 23.48
CA ASP A 305 8.59 3.83 22.43
C ASP A 305 7.70 4.92 21.82
N LYS A 306 7.90 6.16 22.26
CA LYS A 306 7.24 7.34 21.69
C LYS A 306 7.41 7.24 20.19
N ARG A 307 6.31 7.39 19.44
CA ARG A 307 6.32 7.41 17.97
C ARG A 307 7.48 8.30 17.50
N LYS A 308 8.54 7.67 17.01
CA LYS A 308 9.67 8.38 16.42
C LYS A 308 9.13 9.10 15.19
N GLY A 309 9.75 10.22 14.81
CA GLY A 309 9.38 10.87 13.55
C GLY A 309 9.52 9.88 12.40
N GLU A 310 8.72 10.04 11.34
CA GLU A 310 8.79 9.23 10.12
C GLU A 310 9.46 10.03 8.99
N ALA A 311 10.42 9.40 8.32
CA ALA A 311 11.01 9.94 7.10
C ALA A 311 10.17 9.52 5.88
N PRO A 312 10.05 10.39 4.87
CA PRO A 312 9.15 10.14 3.75
C PRO A 312 9.68 8.99 2.88
N ALA A 313 8.77 8.16 2.36
CA ALA A 313 9.10 7.04 1.46
C ALA A 313 10.03 7.43 0.30
N LEU A 314 9.90 8.64 -0.22
CA LEU A 314 10.75 9.17 -1.30
C LEU A 314 12.23 9.31 -0.89
N LEU A 315 12.53 9.63 0.37
CA LEU A 315 13.91 9.65 0.89
C LEU A 315 14.55 8.27 0.73
N TYR A 316 13.83 7.22 1.13
CA TYR A 316 14.33 5.85 1.05
C TYR A 316 14.59 5.40 -0.39
N ILE A 317 13.76 5.83 -1.35
CA ILE A 317 14.01 5.60 -2.79
C ILE A 317 15.31 6.30 -3.22
N MET A 318 15.56 7.53 -2.78
CA MET A 318 16.80 8.25 -3.10
C MET A 318 18.02 7.59 -2.46
N LEU A 319 17.91 7.09 -1.22
CA LEU A 319 18.99 6.36 -0.54
C LEU A 319 19.28 5.02 -1.25
N ILE A 320 18.25 4.26 -1.62
CA ILE A 320 18.40 3.02 -2.40
C ILE A 320 19.12 3.32 -3.71
N LEU A 321 18.73 4.37 -4.43
CA LEU A 321 19.38 4.78 -5.67
C LEU A 321 20.86 5.11 -5.45
N ALA A 322 21.19 5.89 -4.43
CA ALA A 322 22.57 6.28 -4.12
C ALA A 322 23.45 5.05 -3.78
N VAL A 323 22.94 4.16 -2.93
CA VAL A 323 23.64 2.92 -2.53
C VAL A 323 23.85 2.00 -3.73
N PHE A 324 22.82 1.79 -4.56
CA PHE A 324 22.94 0.96 -5.76
C PHE A 324 23.87 1.58 -6.79
N GLU A 325 23.84 2.89 -6.96
CA GLU A 325 24.73 3.56 -7.90
C GLU A 325 26.20 3.35 -7.49
N LEU A 326 26.53 3.55 -6.21
CA LEU A 326 27.87 3.24 -5.71
C LEU A 326 28.24 1.76 -5.90
N LEU A 327 27.37 0.85 -5.47
CA LEU A 327 27.64 -0.58 -5.53
C LEU A 327 27.82 -1.07 -6.97
N LEU A 328 26.85 -0.78 -7.84
CA LEU A 328 26.88 -1.19 -9.24
C LEU A 328 27.97 -0.44 -10.02
N GLY A 329 28.26 0.81 -9.68
CA GLY A 329 29.36 1.59 -10.25
C GLY A 329 30.72 0.93 -9.98
N VAL A 330 31.00 0.59 -8.71
CA VAL A 330 32.24 -0.11 -8.33
C VAL A 330 32.33 -1.48 -9.00
N LEU A 331 31.23 -2.26 -8.99
CA LEU A 331 31.18 -3.57 -9.64
C LEU A 331 31.36 -3.45 -11.16
N SER A 332 30.82 -2.41 -11.80
CA SER A 332 31.00 -2.17 -13.23
C SER A 332 32.44 -1.91 -13.60
N PHE A 333 33.11 -1.02 -12.86
CA PHE A 333 34.51 -0.68 -13.10
C PHE A 333 35.43 -1.91 -12.95
N TYR A 334 35.06 -2.84 -12.07
CA TYR A 334 35.74 -4.12 -11.90
C TYR A 334 35.43 -5.12 -13.01
N PHE A 335 34.16 -5.49 -13.20
CA PHE A 335 33.74 -6.60 -14.06
C PHE A 335 33.80 -6.29 -15.55
N ASP A 336 33.64 -5.02 -15.94
CA ASP A 336 33.67 -4.63 -17.35
C ASP A 336 35.06 -4.85 -17.97
N TYR A 337 36.12 -4.75 -17.15
CA TYR A 337 37.47 -5.10 -17.55
C TYR A 337 37.57 -6.57 -17.99
N PHE A 338 36.88 -7.46 -17.29
CA PHE A 338 36.80 -8.88 -17.59
C PHE A 338 35.69 -9.22 -18.60
N ARG A 339 34.96 -8.21 -19.09
CA ARG A 339 33.78 -8.36 -19.96
C ARG A 339 32.70 -9.25 -19.36
N PHE A 340 32.62 -9.28 -18.03
CA PHE A 340 31.59 -10.02 -17.32
C PHE A 340 30.39 -9.11 -17.07
N SER A 341 29.19 -9.57 -17.42
CA SER A 341 27.98 -8.77 -17.24
C SER A 341 27.60 -8.69 -15.75
N ILE A 342 27.53 -7.47 -15.24
CA ILE A 342 27.05 -7.18 -13.87
C ILE A 342 25.61 -7.67 -13.67
N PHE A 343 24.80 -7.70 -14.73
CA PHE A 343 23.44 -8.24 -14.66
C PHE A 343 23.45 -9.72 -14.29
N PHE A 344 24.27 -10.53 -14.98
CA PHE A 344 24.41 -11.96 -14.65
C PHE A 344 25.09 -12.17 -13.30
N PHE A 345 26.04 -11.31 -12.92
CA PHE A 345 26.60 -11.31 -11.56
C PHE A 345 25.52 -11.09 -10.50
N GLY A 346 24.71 -10.03 -10.65
CA GLY A 346 23.63 -9.71 -9.73
C GLY A 346 22.59 -10.82 -9.65
N LEU A 347 22.23 -11.43 -10.79
CA LEU A 347 21.34 -12.59 -10.83
C LEU A 347 21.94 -13.80 -10.11
N PHE A 348 23.23 -14.07 -10.30
CA PHE A 348 23.93 -15.14 -9.59
C PHE A 348 23.93 -14.89 -8.07
N ILE A 349 24.27 -13.68 -7.63
CA ILE A 349 24.25 -13.31 -6.21
C ILE A 349 22.83 -13.41 -5.64
N LEU A 350 21.80 -12.98 -6.37
CA LEU A 350 20.41 -13.13 -5.96
C LEU A 350 20.03 -14.60 -5.77
N ILE A 351 20.31 -15.45 -6.76
CA ILE A 351 20.03 -16.89 -6.70
C ILE A 351 20.78 -17.53 -5.53
N LEU A 352 22.07 -17.20 -5.37
CA LEU A 352 22.90 -17.71 -4.29
C LEU A 352 22.34 -17.28 -2.93
N ASN A 353 21.96 -16.01 -2.77
CA ASN A 353 21.42 -15.50 -1.52
C ASN A 353 20.12 -16.21 -1.12
N TYR A 354 19.15 -16.26 -2.04
CA TYR A 354 17.85 -16.87 -1.76
C TYR A 354 17.95 -18.39 -1.55
N SER A 355 18.83 -19.08 -2.30
CA SER A 355 18.99 -20.53 -2.19
C SER A 355 19.82 -20.94 -0.97
N PHE A 356 20.94 -20.27 -0.72
CA PHE A 356 21.89 -20.62 0.35
C PHE A 356 21.38 -20.18 1.73
N PHE A 357 20.93 -18.93 1.86
CA PHE A 357 20.44 -18.40 3.13
C PHE A 357 18.96 -18.68 3.37
N LYS A 358 18.27 -19.29 2.40
CA LYS A 358 16.82 -19.57 2.46
C LYS A 358 16.05 -18.31 2.84
N VAL A 359 16.40 -17.21 2.16
CA VAL A 359 15.78 -15.89 2.37
C VAL A 359 14.30 -16.02 2.06
N ASP A 360 13.50 -15.53 2.99
CA ASP A 360 12.06 -15.64 2.95
C ASP A 360 11.44 -14.56 3.84
N HIS A 361 10.14 -14.38 3.71
CA HIS A 361 9.37 -13.43 4.48
C HIS A 361 8.40 -14.14 5.41
N PHE A 362 8.22 -13.59 6.60
CA PHE A 362 7.62 -14.31 7.70
C PHE A 362 6.57 -13.49 8.43
N TYR A 363 5.57 -14.17 8.98
CA TYR A 363 4.67 -13.63 9.98
C TYR A 363 4.69 -14.49 11.24
N LYS A 364 4.51 -13.87 12.41
CA LYS A 364 4.62 -14.56 13.70
C LYS A 364 3.30 -15.28 14.01
N LEU A 365 3.40 -16.55 14.36
CA LEU A 365 2.33 -17.26 15.06
C LEU A 365 2.60 -17.21 16.56
N GLU A 366 1.60 -16.82 17.34
CA GLU A 366 1.68 -16.80 18.79
C GLU A 366 1.29 -18.19 19.33
N SER A 367 2.11 -18.75 20.23
CA SER A 367 1.76 -20.01 20.91
C SER A 367 0.54 -19.76 21.80
N GLU A 368 -0.47 -20.62 21.71
CA GLU A 368 -1.66 -20.52 22.53
C GLU A 368 -1.44 -21.03 23.98
N SER A 369 -0.21 -21.37 24.37
CA SER A 369 0.16 -22.04 25.64
C SER A 369 -0.33 -21.38 26.94
N ASP A 370 -0.78 -20.12 26.90
CA ASP A 370 -1.22 -19.35 28.07
C ASP A 370 -2.66 -18.81 27.96
N SER A 371 -3.40 -19.16 26.90
CA SER A 371 -4.85 -18.87 26.86
C SER A 371 -5.62 -19.94 27.66
N SER A 372 -6.77 -19.59 28.22
CA SER A 372 -7.69 -20.49 28.93
C SER A 372 -8.27 -21.66 28.09
N TYR A 373 -7.78 -21.83 26.87
CA TYR A 373 -8.07 -22.93 25.94
C TYR A 373 -6.87 -23.85 25.66
N ALA A 374 -5.68 -23.52 26.19
CA ALA A 374 -4.48 -24.37 26.12
C ALA A 374 -4.68 -25.64 26.96
N GLY A 375 -5.21 -26.70 26.32
CA GLY A 375 -5.45 -27.98 26.98
C GLY A 375 -6.91 -28.42 27.01
N LYS A 376 -7.85 -27.69 26.39
CA LYS A 376 -9.20 -28.23 26.16
C LYS A 376 -9.17 -29.19 24.97
N ASP A 377 -9.83 -30.34 25.16
CA ASP A 377 -9.98 -31.41 24.17
C ASP A 377 -10.50 -30.90 22.81
N LYS A 378 -10.36 -31.73 21.75
CA LYS A 378 -10.92 -31.49 20.41
C LYS A 378 -12.40 -31.04 20.41
N SER A 379 -13.15 -31.30 21.48
CA SER A 379 -14.53 -30.82 21.68
C SER A 379 -14.65 -29.29 21.75
N SER A 380 -13.65 -28.54 22.25
CA SER A 380 -13.73 -27.07 22.29
C SER A 380 -13.55 -26.42 20.92
N CYS A 381 -12.96 -27.13 19.94
CA CYS A 381 -12.87 -26.65 18.56
C CYS A 381 -14.21 -26.79 17.81
N GLN A 382 -15.11 -27.65 18.28
CA GLN A 382 -16.47 -27.77 17.75
C GLN A 382 -17.36 -26.59 18.17
N GLU A 383 -17.17 -26.04 19.38
CA GLU A 383 -17.85 -24.80 19.80
C GLU A 383 -17.51 -23.60 18.90
N LEU A 384 -16.32 -23.60 18.26
CA LEU A 384 -15.89 -22.54 17.33
C LEU A 384 -16.56 -22.63 15.96
N CYS A 385 -17.27 -23.72 15.66
CA CYS A 385 -18.04 -23.90 14.44
C CYS A 385 -19.54 -23.55 14.63
N ASP A 386 -19.98 -23.25 15.86
CA ASP A 386 -21.39 -22.98 16.17
C ASP A 386 -21.75 -21.51 15.93
N PHE A 387 -21.94 -21.17 14.66
CA PHE A 387 -22.40 -19.85 14.24
C PHE A 387 -23.79 -19.50 14.80
N THR A 388 -24.64 -20.49 15.03
CA THR A 388 -26.01 -20.28 15.51
C THR A 388 -26.01 -19.74 16.93
N LYS A 389 -25.21 -20.32 17.82
CA LYS A 389 -25.02 -19.81 19.19
C LYS A 389 -24.48 -18.38 19.21
N VAL A 390 -23.45 -18.11 18.39
CA VAL A 390 -22.83 -16.78 18.30
C VAL A 390 -23.81 -15.72 17.78
N LEU A 391 -24.56 -16.04 16.71
CA LEU A 391 -25.52 -15.12 16.13
C LEU A 391 -26.75 -14.94 17.01
N ASN A 392 -27.18 -15.95 17.77
CA ASN A 392 -28.23 -15.83 18.78
C ASN A 392 -27.84 -14.82 19.85
N GLU A 393 -26.63 -14.95 20.43
CA GLU A 393 -26.13 -14.00 21.43
C GLU A 393 -25.98 -12.60 20.86
N ARG A 394 -25.52 -12.49 19.61
CA ARG A 394 -25.37 -11.20 18.92
C ARG A 394 -26.73 -10.52 18.72
N LEU A 395 -27.74 -11.26 18.26
CA LEU A 395 -29.05 -10.74 17.87
C LEU A 395 -30.13 -10.89 18.97
N LYS A 396 -29.74 -11.17 20.21
CA LYS A 396 -30.66 -11.35 21.36
C LYS A 396 -31.52 -10.13 21.70
N PHE A 397 -31.13 -8.96 21.22
CA PHE A 397 -31.86 -7.71 21.41
C PHE A 397 -33.00 -7.49 20.38
N GLN A 398 -33.11 -8.36 19.39
CA GLN A 398 -34.24 -8.43 18.45
C GLN A 398 -35.29 -9.41 18.98
N SER A 399 -36.53 -9.36 18.45
CA SER A 399 -37.57 -10.36 18.73
C SER A 399 -37.19 -11.76 18.19
N ASP A 400 -38.09 -12.74 18.28
CA ASP A 400 -37.82 -14.10 17.80
C ASP A 400 -37.55 -14.15 16.28
N GLU A 401 -38.14 -13.24 15.49
CA GLU A 401 -37.84 -13.10 14.05
C GLU A 401 -36.58 -12.24 13.80
N LYS A 402 -35.44 -12.90 13.61
CA LYS A 402 -34.14 -12.24 13.49
C LYS A 402 -33.90 -11.65 12.09
N THR A 403 -33.30 -10.45 12.06
CA THR A 403 -32.69 -9.82 10.88
C THR A 403 -31.17 -9.81 11.03
N LEU A 404 -30.47 -10.51 10.14
CA LEU A 404 -29.01 -10.59 10.10
C LEU A 404 -28.45 -9.59 9.07
N VAL A 405 -27.57 -8.68 9.52
CA VAL A 405 -26.82 -7.80 8.61
C VAL A 405 -25.42 -8.36 8.38
N ILE A 406 -25.01 -8.45 7.12
CA ILE A 406 -23.66 -8.88 6.72
C ILE A 406 -23.00 -7.81 5.87
N ILE A 407 -21.76 -7.46 6.21
CA ILE A 407 -20.96 -6.50 5.45
C ILE A 407 -19.90 -7.23 4.62
N CYS A 408 -19.82 -6.91 3.33
CA CYS A 408 -18.75 -7.36 2.43
C CYS A 408 -17.91 -6.14 1.98
N ALA A 409 -16.67 -6.01 2.45
CA ALA A 409 -15.81 -4.85 2.22
C ALA A 409 -14.70 -5.14 1.21
N SER A 410 -14.69 -4.40 0.09
CA SER A 410 -13.76 -4.64 -1.01
C SER A 410 -12.32 -4.23 -0.73
N GLY A 411 -11.38 -4.84 -1.45
CA GLY A 411 -9.99 -4.42 -1.55
C GLY A 411 -9.81 -3.12 -2.34
N GLY A 412 -8.60 -2.56 -2.26
CA GLY A 412 -8.27 -1.27 -2.90
C GLY A 412 -7.21 -0.42 -2.20
N GLY A 413 -6.31 -1.01 -1.41
CA GLY A 413 -5.31 -0.27 -0.62
C GLY A 413 -5.93 0.71 0.37
N ILE A 414 -5.22 1.80 0.66
CA ILE A 414 -5.65 2.77 1.68
C ILE A 414 -6.99 3.47 1.36
N GLN A 415 -7.34 3.61 0.07
CA GLN A 415 -8.63 4.15 -0.34
C GLN A 415 -9.76 3.27 0.20
N ALA A 416 -9.63 1.94 0.07
CA ALA A 416 -10.61 1.00 0.57
C ALA A 416 -10.68 1.00 2.10
N ALA A 417 -9.54 1.12 2.79
CA ALA A 417 -9.51 1.25 4.25
C ALA A 417 -10.31 2.48 4.71
N GLY A 418 -10.09 3.64 4.09
CA GLY A 418 -10.81 4.87 4.39
C GLY A 418 -12.29 4.83 4.01
N TRP A 419 -12.63 4.28 2.84
CA TRP A 419 -14.02 4.20 2.38
C TRP A 419 -14.85 3.22 3.21
N THR A 420 -14.35 2.01 3.48
CA THR A 420 -15.03 1.04 4.36
C THR A 420 -15.30 1.66 5.72
N THR A 421 -14.31 2.31 6.31
CA THR A 421 -14.45 2.99 7.60
C THR A 421 -15.51 4.10 7.54
N GLN A 422 -15.47 4.94 6.50
CA GLN A 422 -16.41 6.05 6.34
C GLN A 422 -17.85 5.59 6.10
N VAL A 423 -18.06 4.54 5.32
CA VAL A 423 -19.39 3.96 5.07
C VAL A 423 -19.93 3.33 6.36
N LEU A 424 -19.14 2.57 7.10
CA LEU A 424 -19.59 1.95 8.35
C LEU A 424 -19.93 2.99 9.44
N ILE A 425 -19.11 4.02 9.61
CA ILE A 425 -19.43 5.18 10.48
C ILE A 425 -20.72 5.86 9.99
N GLY A 426 -20.83 6.03 8.68
CA GLY A 426 -21.96 6.63 8.02
C GLY A 426 -23.29 5.91 8.27
N LEU A 427 -23.30 4.61 8.04
CA LEU A 427 -24.45 3.74 8.27
C LEU A 427 -24.82 3.70 9.75
N HIS A 428 -23.84 3.64 10.66
CA HIS A 428 -24.11 3.79 12.09
C HIS A 428 -24.82 5.12 12.41
N ASN A 429 -24.36 6.24 11.85
CA ASN A 429 -24.95 7.55 12.10
C ASN A 429 -26.39 7.67 11.54
N LEU A 430 -26.65 7.06 10.38
CA LEU A 430 -27.96 7.05 9.72
C LEU A 430 -28.95 6.09 10.40
N LEU A 431 -28.54 4.84 10.64
CA LEU A 431 -29.41 3.74 11.04
C LEU A 431 -29.35 3.42 12.55
N LYS A 432 -28.48 4.14 13.29
CA LYS A 432 -28.28 4.07 14.74
C LYS A 432 -27.67 2.76 15.25
N CYS A 433 -27.63 2.63 16.57
CA CYS A 433 -26.96 1.54 17.28
C CYS A 433 -27.62 0.18 17.00
N SER A 434 -28.95 0.12 16.81
CA SER A 434 -29.65 -1.13 16.48
C SER A 434 -29.13 -1.78 15.19
N PHE A 435 -28.81 -0.97 14.17
CA PHE A 435 -28.18 -1.47 12.94
C PHE A 435 -26.80 -2.05 13.22
N THR A 436 -25.96 -1.31 13.94
CA THR A 436 -24.59 -1.76 14.27
C THR A 436 -24.60 -3.05 15.08
N LYS A 437 -25.54 -3.18 16.03
CA LYS A 437 -25.75 -4.41 16.81
C LYS A 437 -26.26 -5.58 15.95
N SER A 438 -26.94 -5.29 14.83
CA SER A 438 -27.49 -6.30 13.92
C SER A 438 -26.47 -6.78 12.88
N ILE A 439 -25.32 -6.11 12.77
CA ILE A 439 -24.17 -6.64 12.03
C ILE A 439 -23.71 -7.89 12.76
N GLY A 440 -23.88 -9.05 12.11
CA GLY A 440 -23.42 -10.34 12.61
C GLY A 440 -22.07 -10.75 12.04
N LEU A 441 -21.75 -10.30 10.82
CA LEU A 441 -20.54 -10.72 10.11
C LEU A 441 -19.97 -9.58 9.23
N ILE A 442 -18.64 -9.46 9.21
CA ILE A 442 -17.91 -8.55 8.32
C ILE A 442 -16.87 -9.37 7.55
N SER A 443 -17.16 -9.66 6.28
CA SER A 443 -16.22 -10.25 5.34
C SER A 443 -15.46 -9.16 4.61
N SER A 444 -14.14 -9.22 4.60
CA SER A 444 -13.31 -8.13 4.10
C SER A 444 -12.08 -8.65 3.36
N VAL A 445 -11.57 -7.83 2.43
CA VAL A 445 -10.41 -8.14 1.60
C VAL A 445 -9.46 -6.94 1.57
N SER A 446 -8.15 -7.19 1.62
CA SER A 446 -7.10 -6.20 1.39
C SER A 446 -7.28 -4.90 2.20
N GLY A 447 -7.27 -3.74 1.55
CA GLY A 447 -7.56 -2.46 2.20
C GLY A 447 -8.89 -2.41 2.96
N GLY A 448 -9.92 -3.11 2.50
CA GLY A 448 -11.19 -3.26 3.22
C GLY A 448 -11.03 -3.99 4.56
N SER A 449 -10.10 -4.95 4.64
CA SER A 449 -9.73 -5.61 5.91
C SER A 449 -9.05 -4.68 6.89
N VAL A 450 -8.21 -3.76 6.41
CA VAL A 450 -7.59 -2.74 7.28
C VAL A 450 -8.64 -1.78 7.83
N GLY A 451 -9.60 -1.34 7.01
CA GLY A 451 -10.73 -0.53 7.46
C GLY A 451 -11.62 -1.27 8.48
N ALA A 452 -11.95 -2.53 8.20
CA ALA A 452 -12.73 -3.38 9.11
C ALA A 452 -12.00 -3.61 10.44
N MET A 453 -10.68 -3.84 10.42
CA MET A 453 -9.86 -4.01 11.62
C MET A 453 -9.96 -2.80 12.55
N TYR A 454 -9.73 -1.58 12.05
CA TYR A 454 -9.83 -0.38 12.88
C TYR A 454 -11.26 -0.12 13.36
N TYR A 455 -12.27 -0.40 12.52
CA TYR A 455 -13.68 -0.29 12.91
C TYR A 455 -14.00 -1.21 14.09
N LEU A 456 -13.59 -2.48 14.05
CA LEU A 456 -13.83 -3.46 15.10
C LEU A 456 -13.07 -3.15 16.39
N ASP A 457 -11.83 -2.69 16.27
CA ASP A 457 -11.01 -2.21 17.39
C ASP A 457 -11.70 -1.07 18.19
N ARG A 458 -12.56 -0.29 17.54
CA ARG A 458 -13.26 0.86 18.13
C ARG A 458 -14.76 0.71 18.25
N LEU A 459 -15.31 -0.48 17.99
CA LEU A 459 -16.75 -0.75 17.85
C LEU A 459 -17.62 -0.19 18.99
N GLU A 460 -17.17 -0.37 20.24
CA GLU A 460 -17.88 0.05 21.45
C GLU A 460 -18.08 1.58 21.52
N ASN A 461 -17.21 2.37 20.90
CA ASN A 461 -17.20 3.83 20.96
C ASN A 461 -17.70 4.49 19.67
N ILE A 462 -18.27 3.72 18.74
CA ILE A 462 -18.80 4.24 17.48
C ILE A 462 -20.09 5.00 17.77
N GLY A 463 -20.12 6.27 17.36
CA GLY A 463 -21.21 7.21 17.65
C GLY A 463 -20.72 8.51 18.29
N CYS A 464 -19.57 8.48 18.96
CA CYS A 464 -18.91 9.67 19.49
C CYS A 464 -18.12 10.38 18.38
N ARG A 465 -18.42 11.66 18.09
CA ARG A 465 -17.74 12.46 17.04
C ARG A 465 -16.21 12.39 17.12
N THR A 466 -15.65 12.35 18.33
CA THR A 466 -14.21 12.27 18.58
C THR A 466 -13.62 10.95 18.08
N GLU A 467 -14.26 9.82 18.38
CA GLU A 467 -13.79 8.49 17.99
C GLU A 467 -14.02 8.21 16.51
N GLN A 468 -15.08 8.77 15.90
CA GLN A 468 -15.29 8.68 14.44
C GLN A 468 -14.15 9.34 13.65
N ASN A 469 -13.70 10.52 14.07
CA ASN A 469 -12.58 11.20 13.43
C ASN A 469 -11.26 10.45 13.64
N ARG A 470 -11.01 9.93 14.84
CA ARG A 470 -9.80 9.12 15.13
C ARG A 470 -9.79 7.84 14.31
N LEU A 471 -10.91 7.11 14.27
CA LEU A 471 -11.08 5.90 13.47
C LEU A 471 -10.81 6.16 11.97
N PHE A 472 -11.42 7.20 11.40
CA PHE A 472 -11.14 7.59 10.02
C PHE A 472 -9.66 7.97 9.81
N ASN A 473 -9.06 8.68 10.76
CA ASN A 473 -7.66 9.09 10.65
C ASN A 473 -6.70 7.88 10.72
N SER A 474 -6.93 6.93 11.64
CA SER A 474 -6.14 5.71 11.78
C SER A 474 -6.24 4.81 10.56
N SER A 475 -7.45 4.60 10.02
CA SER A 475 -7.65 3.83 8.77
C SER A 475 -7.07 4.49 7.51
N THR A 476 -6.73 5.78 7.58
CA THR A 476 -6.14 6.55 6.47
C THR A 476 -4.74 7.07 6.79
N SER A 477 -4.10 6.56 7.85
CA SER A 477 -2.74 6.95 8.23
C SER A 477 -1.75 6.53 7.15
N ASP A 478 -0.64 7.26 7.02
CA ASP A 478 0.39 6.93 6.04
C ASP A 478 1.20 5.75 6.56
N SER A 479 1.29 4.68 5.77
CA SER A 479 2.14 3.53 6.09
C SER A 479 3.14 3.23 4.99
N LEU A 480 3.22 4.10 3.99
CA LEU A 480 4.19 4.00 2.91
C LEU A 480 5.59 4.38 3.40
N ASP A 481 5.67 5.30 4.37
CA ASP A 481 6.93 5.71 5.01
C ASP A 481 7.58 4.53 5.76
N ALA A 482 6.81 3.76 6.55
CA ALA A 482 7.29 2.53 7.20
C ALA A 482 7.68 1.43 6.20
N THR A 483 6.88 1.27 5.13
CA THR A 483 7.20 0.34 4.03
C THR A 483 8.51 0.71 3.35
N GLY A 484 8.74 2.00 3.10
CA GLY A 484 9.98 2.52 2.50
C GLY A 484 11.20 2.24 3.37
N TRP A 485 11.09 2.36 4.70
CA TRP A 485 12.15 1.96 5.62
C TRP A 485 12.46 0.47 5.51
N GLY A 486 11.43 -0.39 5.51
CA GLY A 486 11.63 -1.84 5.35
C GLY A 486 12.26 -2.23 4.01
N LEU A 487 11.93 -1.52 2.94
CA LEU A 487 12.52 -1.72 1.62
C LEU A 487 14.00 -1.30 1.59
N ALA A 488 14.31 -0.13 2.14
CA ALA A 488 15.67 0.43 2.09
C ALA A 488 16.66 -0.27 3.01
N TYR A 489 16.20 -0.96 4.05
CA TYR A 489 17.06 -1.60 5.04
C TYR A 489 16.97 -3.13 4.98
N PRO A 490 16.09 -3.82 5.75
CA PRO A 490 16.17 -5.28 5.85
C PRO A 490 16.03 -5.98 4.49
N ASP A 491 15.18 -5.48 3.59
CA ASP A 491 15.00 -6.08 2.27
C ASP A 491 16.20 -5.81 1.35
N LEU A 492 16.72 -4.57 1.34
CA LEU A 492 17.92 -4.23 0.59
C LEU A 492 19.12 -5.07 1.07
N TRP A 493 19.35 -5.19 2.38
CA TRP A 493 20.46 -5.98 2.93
C TRP A 493 20.38 -7.44 2.52
N ARG A 494 19.19 -8.03 2.50
CA ARG A 494 18.98 -9.39 1.98
C ARG A 494 19.29 -9.48 0.49
N LEU A 495 18.89 -8.48 -0.29
CA LEU A 495 19.11 -8.41 -1.74
C LEU A 495 20.61 -8.31 -2.08
N ILE A 496 21.36 -7.45 -1.38
CA ILE A 496 22.80 -7.20 -1.64
C ILE A 496 23.73 -8.21 -0.94
N GLY A 497 23.20 -9.25 -0.29
CA GLY A 497 23.99 -10.39 0.22
C GLY A 497 24.40 -10.33 1.68
N PHE A 498 23.73 -9.53 2.50
CA PHE A 498 23.92 -9.46 3.95
C PHE A 498 22.66 -9.87 4.74
N PRO A 499 22.02 -11.03 4.46
CA PRO A 499 20.77 -11.42 5.12
C PRO A 499 20.90 -11.61 6.63
N TRP A 500 22.10 -11.82 7.18
CA TRP A 500 22.33 -11.91 8.63
C TRP A 500 22.16 -10.59 9.37
N LEU A 501 22.24 -9.44 8.69
CA LEU A 501 21.93 -8.13 9.28
C LEU A 501 20.43 -7.91 9.43
N ALA A 502 19.60 -8.71 8.75
CA ALA A 502 18.14 -8.61 8.75
C ALA A 502 17.52 -9.88 9.36
N PRO A 503 17.22 -9.88 10.68
CA PRO A 503 16.52 -10.99 11.32
C PRO A 503 15.27 -11.42 10.55
N LYS A 504 14.87 -12.69 10.65
CA LYS A 504 13.74 -13.25 9.90
C LYS A 504 12.44 -12.46 10.08
N MET A 505 12.20 -11.97 11.29
CA MET A 505 11.05 -11.13 11.67
C MET A 505 11.30 -9.63 11.49
N LEU A 506 12.08 -9.26 10.47
CA LEU A 506 12.35 -7.87 10.09
C LEU A 506 12.35 -7.75 8.57
N ASP A 507 11.28 -7.17 8.02
CA ASP A 507 11.12 -6.86 6.60
C ASP A 507 10.11 -5.71 6.41
N ARG A 508 9.83 -5.31 5.17
CA ARG A 508 8.84 -4.26 4.88
C ARG A 508 7.40 -4.62 5.28
N GLY A 509 7.05 -5.90 5.36
CA GLY A 509 5.74 -6.35 5.85
C GLY A 509 5.62 -6.17 7.37
N ILE A 510 6.65 -6.54 8.12
CA ILE A 510 6.70 -6.32 9.57
C ILE A 510 6.79 -4.82 9.90
N ALA A 511 7.49 -4.01 9.10
CA ALA A 511 7.51 -2.56 9.25
C ALA A 511 6.09 -1.97 9.10
N LEU A 512 5.32 -2.47 8.14
CA LEU A 512 3.92 -2.10 7.93
C LEU A 512 3.02 -2.51 9.12
N GLU A 513 3.18 -3.73 9.64
CA GLU A 513 2.43 -4.21 10.82
C GLU A 513 2.72 -3.35 12.07
N ARG A 514 4.00 -2.97 12.26
CA ARG A 514 4.41 -2.09 13.36
C ARG A 514 3.74 -0.72 13.30
N ASP A 515 3.67 -0.15 12.10
CA ASP A 515 3.02 1.14 11.88
C ASP A 515 1.50 1.07 12.14
N TRP A 516 0.82 0.05 11.61
CA TRP A 516 -0.62 -0.13 11.87
C TRP A 516 -0.95 -0.38 13.33
N GLN A 517 -0.09 -1.13 14.05
CA GLN A 517 -0.26 -1.35 15.48
C GLN A 517 -0.24 -0.03 16.28
N GLN A 518 0.54 0.97 15.85
CA GLN A 518 0.59 2.29 16.51
C GLN A 518 -0.72 3.08 16.36
N GLU A 519 -1.55 2.75 15.38
CA GLU A 519 -2.84 3.38 15.10
C GLU A 519 -4.03 2.64 15.74
N MET A 520 -3.80 1.48 16.38
CA MET A 520 -4.81 0.77 17.16
C MET A 520 -5.21 1.56 18.41
N LYS A 521 -6.39 1.28 18.98
CA LYS A 521 -6.90 1.93 20.20
C LYS A 521 -5.93 1.78 21.38
N HIS A 522 -5.25 0.64 21.46
CA HIS A 522 -4.24 0.34 22.48
C HIS A 522 -2.91 -0.08 21.81
N PRO A 523 -2.04 0.87 21.41
CA PRO A 523 -0.85 0.57 20.61
C PRO A 523 0.16 -0.32 21.34
N HIS A 524 0.21 -0.24 22.68
CA HIS A 524 1.11 -1.03 23.53
C HIS A 524 0.56 -2.42 23.90
N LYS A 525 -0.68 -2.74 23.54
CA LYS A 525 -1.30 -4.05 23.81
C LYS A 525 -1.53 -4.81 22.52
N LEU A 526 -0.95 -6.01 22.43
CA LEU A 526 -1.21 -6.87 21.28
C LEU A 526 -2.65 -7.37 21.31
N THR A 527 -3.40 -7.10 20.25
CA THR A 527 -4.76 -7.62 20.05
C THR A 527 -4.67 -8.80 19.08
N THR A 528 -5.22 -9.95 19.46
CA THR A 528 -5.15 -11.20 18.68
C THR A 528 -6.53 -11.75 18.32
N LEU A 529 -6.58 -12.73 17.41
CA LEU A 529 -7.83 -13.43 17.07
C LEU A 529 -8.45 -14.07 18.31
N ALA A 530 -7.66 -14.65 19.22
CA ALA A 530 -8.18 -15.18 20.48
C ALA A 530 -8.84 -14.11 21.36
N THR A 531 -8.25 -12.91 21.48
CA THR A 531 -8.88 -11.81 22.25
C THR A 531 -10.19 -11.34 21.64
N TRP A 532 -10.31 -11.35 20.31
CA TRP A 532 -11.57 -11.05 19.63
C TRP A 532 -12.57 -12.21 19.69
N ARG A 533 -12.10 -13.45 19.73
CA ARG A 533 -12.93 -14.66 19.85
C ARG A 533 -13.82 -14.57 21.09
N GLU A 534 -13.29 -14.16 22.23
CA GLU A 534 -14.08 -13.98 23.45
C GLU A 534 -15.23 -12.97 23.26
N LYS A 535 -14.95 -11.82 22.62
CA LYS A 535 -15.97 -10.80 22.33
C LYS A 535 -17.00 -11.27 21.31
N VAL A 536 -16.57 -12.05 20.30
CA VAL A 536 -17.45 -12.63 19.29
C VAL A 536 -18.39 -13.66 19.92
N LEU A 537 -17.86 -14.60 20.72
CA LEU A 537 -18.66 -15.62 21.41
C LEU A 537 -19.69 -15.01 22.37
N GLN A 538 -19.40 -13.85 22.96
CA GLN A 538 -20.32 -13.10 23.83
C GLN A 538 -21.32 -12.20 23.08
N GLY A 539 -21.32 -12.21 21.73
CA GLY A 539 -22.20 -11.37 20.91
C GLY A 539 -21.88 -9.86 20.95
N GLN A 540 -20.72 -9.46 21.49
CA GLN A 540 -20.32 -8.06 21.62
C GLN A 540 -19.75 -7.49 20.31
N MET A 541 -19.17 -8.36 19.47
CA MET A 541 -18.50 -8.02 18.22
C MET A 541 -19.05 -8.92 17.08
N PRO A 542 -19.27 -8.39 15.86
CA PRO A 542 -19.57 -9.23 14.70
C PRO A 542 -18.37 -10.12 14.37
N ILE A 543 -18.62 -11.23 13.67
CA ILE A 543 -17.58 -12.15 13.23
C ILE A 543 -16.75 -11.49 12.11
N PRO A 544 -15.44 -11.22 12.31
CA PRO A 544 -14.59 -10.74 11.23
C PRO A 544 -14.08 -11.90 10.39
N ILE A 545 -14.08 -11.73 9.07
CA ILE A 545 -13.40 -12.59 8.12
C ILE A 545 -12.44 -11.74 7.29
N PHE A 546 -11.15 -12.03 7.43
CA PHE A 546 -10.11 -11.48 6.59
C PHE A 546 -9.77 -12.51 5.51
N ASN A 547 -10.17 -12.22 4.27
CA ASN A 547 -9.98 -13.14 3.15
C ASN A 547 -8.58 -12.95 2.56
N ALA A 548 -7.85 -14.04 2.37
CA ALA A 548 -6.54 -14.09 1.76
C ALA A 548 -6.46 -15.23 0.73
N THR A 549 -5.32 -15.35 0.04
CA THR A 549 -5.09 -16.39 -0.98
C THR A 549 -3.84 -17.18 -0.65
N LEU A 550 -3.91 -18.51 -0.65
CA LEU A 550 -2.72 -19.36 -0.53
C LEU A 550 -2.03 -19.45 -1.90
N VAL A 551 -0.73 -19.14 -1.95
CA VAL A 551 0.01 -19.01 -3.21
C VAL A 551 0.25 -20.35 -3.89
N GLU A 552 0.55 -21.40 -3.11
CA GLU A 552 0.96 -22.70 -3.65
C GLU A 552 -0.18 -23.45 -4.37
N ASN A 553 -1.43 -23.22 -3.97
CA ASN A 553 -2.58 -23.95 -4.49
C ASN A 553 -3.71 -23.05 -4.99
N GLY A 554 -3.60 -21.73 -4.84
CA GLY A 554 -4.63 -20.76 -5.24
C GLY A 554 -5.92 -20.82 -4.41
N LYS A 555 -5.95 -21.59 -3.31
CA LYS A 555 -7.13 -21.73 -2.47
C LYS A 555 -7.40 -20.43 -1.70
N ARG A 556 -8.68 -20.23 -1.41
CA ARG A 556 -9.13 -19.15 -0.53
C ARG A 556 -8.74 -19.47 0.90
N PHE A 557 -8.09 -18.51 1.57
CA PHE A 557 -7.68 -18.62 2.97
C PHE A 557 -8.49 -17.68 3.84
N LEU A 558 -9.27 -18.23 4.77
CA LEU A 558 -10.12 -17.46 5.68
C LEU A 558 -9.45 -17.28 7.04
N ILE A 559 -9.20 -16.03 7.43
CA ILE A 559 -8.62 -15.72 8.73
C ILE A 559 -9.71 -15.09 9.60
N SER A 560 -10.14 -15.82 10.63
CA SER A 560 -11.23 -15.43 11.52
C SER A 560 -11.04 -16.03 12.93
N PRO A 561 -11.64 -15.43 13.98
CA PRO A 561 -11.68 -16.04 15.31
C PRO A 561 -12.44 -17.38 15.38
N LEU A 562 -13.32 -17.66 14.41
CA LEU A 562 -14.15 -18.87 14.31
C LEU A 562 -13.70 -19.82 13.20
N ASN A 563 -14.20 -21.05 13.23
CA ASN A 563 -13.90 -22.10 12.26
C ASN A 563 -14.99 -22.15 11.19
N PHE A 564 -14.58 -22.15 9.91
CA PHE A 564 -15.51 -22.20 8.78
C PHE A 564 -15.62 -23.59 8.17
N ASN A 565 -14.64 -24.46 8.40
CA ASN A 565 -14.68 -25.85 8.00
C ASN A 565 -15.06 -26.73 9.19
N ASP A 566 -16.03 -27.63 9.00
CA ASP A 566 -16.38 -28.63 10.00
C ASP A 566 -15.29 -29.72 10.03
N ILE A 567 -14.47 -29.71 11.09
CA ILE A 567 -13.36 -30.66 11.29
C ILE A 567 -13.85 -32.12 11.23
N SER A 568 -15.12 -32.39 11.57
CA SER A 568 -15.69 -33.73 11.53
C SER A 568 -15.97 -34.24 10.10
N GLN A 569 -16.30 -33.35 9.16
CA GLN A 569 -16.54 -33.70 7.75
C GLN A 569 -15.24 -33.90 6.95
N GLN A 570 -14.15 -33.22 7.34
CA GLN A 570 -12.84 -33.35 6.69
C GLN A 570 -12.22 -34.76 6.80
N MET A 571 -12.64 -35.59 7.77
CA MET A 571 -12.16 -36.97 7.86
C MET A 571 -12.83 -37.91 6.84
N ASN A 572 -13.94 -37.50 6.21
CA ASN A 572 -14.73 -38.35 5.31
C ASN A 572 -14.80 -37.83 3.85
N GLN A 573 -14.37 -36.60 3.56
CA GLN A 573 -14.41 -36.04 2.21
C GLN A 573 -12.99 -35.82 1.65
N SER A 574 -12.81 -36.21 0.38
CA SER A 574 -11.60 -36.01 -0.38
C SER A 574 -11.23 -34.52 -0.49
N SER A 575 -9.92 -34.28 -0.60
CA SER A 575 -9.12 -33.05 -0.61
C SER A 575 -9.50 -31.90 -1.57
N ASP A 576 -10.74 -31.83 -2.06
CA ASP A 576 -11.19 -30.90 -3.12
C ASP A 576 -11.80 -29.59 -2.60
N ASP A 577 -11.88 -29.37 -1.28
CA ASP A 577 -12.39 -28.11 -0.74
C ASP A 577 -11.50 -26.92 -1.16
N ILE A 578 -12.12 -25.91 -1.79
CA ILE A 578 -11.45 -24.70 -2.32
C ILE A 578 -11.12 -23.70 -1.19
N VAL A 579 -11.52 -24.02 0.06
CA VAL A 579 -11.42 -23.15 1.23
C VAL A 579 -10.61 -23.79 2.35
N ASP A 580 -9.56 -23.10 2.79
CA ASP A 580 -8.87 -23.38 4.04
C ASP A 580 -9.14 -22.23 5.02
N ASP A 581 -9.39 -22.52 6.30
CA ASP A 581 -9.46 -21.50 7.36
C ASP A 581 -8.26 -21.59 8.32
N PHE A 582 -7.91 -20.46 8.94
CA PHE A 582 -6.73 -20.31 9.80
C PHE A 582 -6.70 -21.33 10.94
N ASN A 583 -7.83 -21.53 11.61
CA ASN A 583 -7.91 -22.42 12.77
C ASN A 583 -7.84 -23.89 12.35
N SER A 584 -8.41 -24.26 11.20
CA SER A 584 -8.21 -25.59 10.60
C SER A 584 -6.76 -25.83 10.16
N LEU A 585 -6.10 -24.79 9.65
CA LEU A 585 -4.74 -24.88 9.11
C LEU A 585 -3.66 -24.90 10.21
N TYR A 586 -3.87 -24.14 11.27
CA TYR A 586 -2.87 -23.88 12.31
C TYR A 586 -3.32 -24.25 13.74
N GLY A 587 -4.58 -24.60 13.99
CA GLY A 587 -5.07 -25.23 15.21
C GLY A 587 -4.79 -24.44 16.50
N CYS A 588 -3.69 -24.79 17.16
CA CYS A 588 -3.27 -24.30 18.49
C CYS A 588 -2.37 -23.04 18.43
N TYR A 589 -2.47 -22.28 17.34
CA TYR A 589 -1.75 -21.03 17.16
C TYR A 589 -2.73 -19.88 17.14
N ASP A 590 -2.30 -18.76 17.70
CA ASP A 590 -3.01 -17.49 17.67
C ASP A 590 -2.30 -16.52 16.72
N LEU A 591 -3.00 -15.48 16.29
CA LEU A 591 -2.52 -14.51 15.32
C LEU A 591 -2.93 -13.10 15.74
N SER A 592 -2.00 -12.14 15.63
CA SER A 592 -2.34 -10.72 15.78
C SER A 592 -3.37 -10.31 14.74
N VAL A 593 -4.36 -9.49 15.14
CA VAL A 593 -5.39 -8.98 14.22
C VAL A 593 -4.77 -8.05 13.16
N VAL A 594 -3.68 -7.36 13.51
CA VAL A 594 -2.90 -6.54 12.57
C VAL A 594 -2.25 -7.42 11.51
N THR A 595 -1.65 -8.54 11.92
CA THR A 595 -1.08 -9.51 11.00
C THR A 595 -2.19 -10.13 10.14
N ALA A 596 -3.35 -10.48 10.70
CA ALA A 596 -4.49 -11.01 9.94
C ALA A 596 -4.95 -10.04 8.83
N ALA A 597 -5.11 -8.75 9.15
CA ALA A 597 -5.43 -7.72 8.17
C ALA A 597 -4.32 -7.55 7.12
N ARG A 598 -3.04 -7.62 7.53
CA ARG A 598 -1.90 -7.54 6.62
C ARG A 598 -1.83 -8.74 5.67
N LEU A 599 -2.14 -9.96 6.14
CA LEU A 599 -2.16 -11.16 5.28
C LEU A 599 -3.23 -11.02 4.19
N SER A 600 -4.42 -10.53 4.55
CA SER A 600 -5.47 -10.16 3.59
C SER A 600 -5.04 -9.04 2.61
N ALA A 601 -4.14 -8.14 3.04
CA ALA A 601 -3.61 -7.01 2.27
C ALA A 601 -2.17 -7.20 1.74
N THR A 602 -1.76 -8.45 1.53
CA THR A 602 -0.39 -8.77 1.07
C THR A 602 -0.24 -8.56 -0.44
N PHE A 603 -0.05 -7.30 -0.82
CA PHE A 603 0.21 -6.90 -2.20
C PHE A 603 1.72 -6.85 -2.46
N PRO A 604 2.29 -7.76 -3.29
CA PRO A 604 3.75 -8.00 -3.39
C PRO A 604 4.63 -6.76 -3.58
N TYR A 605 4.11 -5.75 -4.28
CA TYR A 605 4.80 -4.50 -4.58
C TYR A 605 4.93 -3.55 -3.37
N VAL A 606 4.13 -3.75 -2.32
CA VAL A 606 4.16 -2.97 -1.08
C VAL A 606 4.62 -3.86 0.08
N SER A 607 3.98 -5.00 0.28
CA SER A 607 4.30 -5.96 1.34
C SER A 607 4.62 -7.33 0.73
N PRO A 608 5.62 -8.07 1.24
CA PRO A 608 6.06 -9.31 0.63
C PRO A 608 5.03 -10.41 0.85
N ILE A 609 4.93 -11.35 -0.08
CA ILE A 609 4.31 -12.65 0.20
C ILE A 609 5.08 -13.30 1.35
N CYS A 610 4.39 -13.80 2.37
CA CYS A 610 5.01 -14.35 3.57
C CYS A 610 4.37 -15.66 4.01
N ARG A 611 5.08 -16.41 4.85
CA ARG A 611 4.65 -17.69 5.41
C ARG A 611 4.84 -17.74 6.93
N PRO A 612 4.25 -18.69 7.66
CA PRO A 612 4.33 -18.67 9.12
C PRO A 612 5.76 -18.93 9.62
N TYR A 613 6.13 -18.20 10.67
CA TYR A 613 7.31 -18.47 11.49
C TYR A 613 6.89 -19.00 12.85
N TYR A 614 7.41 -20.18 13.18
CA TYR A 614 7.20 -20.84 14.46
C TYR A 614 8.37 -20.50 15.38
N ASP A 615 8.10 -19.86 16.51
CA ASP A 615 9.13 -19.60 17.51
C ASP A 615 9.64 -20.93 18.10
N GLN A 616 10.92 -21.23 17.88
CA GLN A 616 11.57 -22.44 18.39
C GLN A 616 12.16 -22.23 19.80
N SER A 617 12.09 -21.02 20.36
CA SER A 617 12.80 -20.63 21.58
C SER A 617 12.05 -20.89 22.89
N GLN A 618 10.83 -21.45 22.87
CA GLN A 618 10.20 -21.93 24.11
C GLN A 618 10.81 -23.28 24.57
N PRO A 619 11.50 -23.33 25.74
CA PRO A 619 12.28 -24.50 26.20
C PRO A 619 11.46 -25.71 26.68
N GLY A 620 10.19 -25.86 26.29
CA GLY A 620 9.32 -26.95 26.76
C GLY A 620 9.31 -28.21 25.89
N LYS A 621 9.88 -28.19 24.66
CA LYS A 621 9.70 -29.27 23.67
C LYS A 621 10.97 -30.04 23.28
N SER A 622 12.09 -29.85 23.98
CA SER A 622 13.32 -30.63 23.73
C SER A 622 13.18 -32.09 24.19
N LEU A 623 12.54 -32.32 25.35
CA LEU A 623 12.30 -33.66 25.89
C LEU A 623 11.25 -34.43 25.08
N SER A 624 10.24 -33.73 24.53
CA SER A 624 9.22 -34.37 23.71
C SER A 624 9.74 -34.76 22.33
N LYS A 625 10.68 -34.02 21.73
CA LYS A 625 11.17 -34.32 20.37
C LYS A 625 11.81 -35.70 20.23
N LYS A 626 12.50 -36.18 21.27
CA LYS A 626 13.16 -37.50 21.29
C LYS A 626 12.15 -38.64 21.48
N LEU A 627 11.22 -38.46 22.43
CA LEU A 627 10.11 -39.39 22.68
C LEU A 627 9.13 -39.45 21.50
N PHE A 628 8.87 -38.29 20.87
CA PHE A 628 8.02 -38.12 19.69
C PHE A 628 8.62 -38.78 18.46
N ASN A 629 9.93 -38.61 18.22
CA ASN A 629 10.62 -39.31 17.15
C ASN A 629 10.68 -40.85 17.37
N GLN A 630 10.71 -41.30 18.63
CA GLN A 630 10.60 -42.74 18.95
C GLN A 630 9.19 -43.29 18.70
N LEU A 631 8.15 -42.59 19.16
CA LEU A 631 6.75 -42.94 18.92
C LEU A 631 6.40 -42.92 17.42
N GLN A 632 6.95 -41.98 16.67
CA GLN A 632 6.82 -41.87 15.21
C GLN A 632 7.35 -43.11 14.48
N LYS A 633 8.43 -43.71 14.98
CA LYS A 633 9.03 -44.93 14.42
C LYS A 633 8.20 -46.18 14.75
N ILE A 634 7.52 -46.18 15.89
CA ILE A 634 6.75 -47.33 16.40
C ILE A 634 5.34 -47.38 15.78
N LEU A 635 4.69 -46.23 15.59
CA LEU A 635 3.27 -46.18 15.23
C LEU A 635 2.98 -46.07 13.72
N GLY A 636 3.99 -46.00 12.85
CA GLY A 636 3.78 -46.00 11.39
C GLY A 636 2.98 -44.80 10.85
N ILE A 637 2.91 -43.70 11.59
CA ILE A 637 2.07 -42.54 11.27
C ILE A 637 2.82 -41.59 10.30
N GLN A 638 3.06 -42.01 9.06
CA GLN A 638 3.61 -41.13 8.02
C GLN A 638 2.59 -40.14 7.40
N PRO A 639 1.31 -40.50 7.14
CA PRO A 639 0.38 -39.60 6.46
C PRO A 639 -0.08 -38.42 7.34
N PHE A 640 -0.27 -38.67 8.65
CA PHE A 640 -0.84 -37.67 9.58
C PHE A 640 0.11 -36.50 9.86
N LEU A 641 1.43 -36.74 9.84
CA LEU A 641 2.44 -35.73 10.18
C LEU A 641 2.87 -34.86 8.99
N LYS A 642 2.58 -35.26 7.74
CA LYS A 642 2.84 -34.43 6.56
C LYS A 642 2.02 -33.13 6.57
N ASN A 643 0.91 -33.11 7.33
CA ASN A 643 0.02 -31.97 7.53
C ASN A 643 0.44 -31.01 8.67
N LEU A 644 1.46 -31.31 9.48
CA LEU A 644 1.80 -30.52 10.67
C LEU A 644 2.77 -29.35 10.44
N LYS A 645 3.26 -29.16 9.20
CA LYS A 645 4.01 -27.96 8.80
C LYS A 645 3.53 -27.47 7.44
N LYS A 646 2.27 -27.05 7.39
CA LYS A 646 1.69 -26.36 6.23
C LYS A 646 2.31 -24.94 6.17
N ASN A 647 3.46 -24.83 5.51
CA ASN A 647 4.21 -23.59 5.33
C ASN A 647 3.70 -22.82 4.11
N TYR A 648 2.40 -22.53 4.05
CA TYR A 648 1.84 -21.83 2.90
C TYR A 648 2.25 -20.36 2.90
N HIS A 649 2.50 -19.87 1.70
CA HIS A 649 2.66 -18.46 1.44
C HIS A 649 1.28 -17.82 1.25
N VAL A 650 1.09 -16.67 1.87
CA VAL A 650 -0.18 -15.95 1.85
C VAL A 650 -0.04 -14.67 1.01
N ALA A 651 -0.95 -14.51 0.06
CA ALA A 651 -1.10 -13.33 -0.78
C ALA A 651 -2.44 -12.63 -0.51
N ASP A 652 -2.59 -11.42 -1.04
CA ASP A 652 -3.80 -10.61 -0.95
C ASP A 652 -5.07 -11.39 -1.35
N GLY A 653 -6.18 -11.19 -0.63
CA GLY A 653 -7.45 -11.85 -0.93
C GLY A 653 -8.04 -11.47 -2.30
N GLY A 654 -7.69 -10.29 -2.81
CA GLY A 654 -8.13 -9.77 -4.11
C GLY A 654 -7.55 -10.51 -5.31
N TYR A 655 -6.65 -11.49 -5.11
CA TYR A 655 -6.31 -12.47 -6.15
C TYR A 655 -7.45 -13.47 -6.39
N PHE A 656 -8.22 -13.83 -5.36
CA PHE A 656 -9.33 -14.79 -5.44
C PHE A 656 -10.70 -14.10 -5.55
N ASP A 657 -11.02 -13.22 -4.60
CA ASP A 657 -12.26 -12.42 -4.58
C ASP A 657 -11.96 -11.05 -3.97
N ASN A 658 -12.28 -9.97 -4.70
CA ASN A 658 -12.00 -8.62 -4.25
C ASN A 658 -12.95 -8.12 -3.15
N SER A 659 -14.10 -8.77 -2.90
CA SER A 659 -15.08 -8.31 -1.90
C SER A 659 -15.34 -9.25 -0.72
N GLY A 660 -14.82 -10.48 -0.78
CA GLY A 660 -15.18 -11.54 0.18
C GLY A 660 -16.68 -11.89 0.14
N PHE A 661 -17.33 -11.56 -0.98
CA PHE A 661 -18.77 -11.66 -1.19
C PHE A 661 -19.18 -13.10 -1.44
N VAL A 662 -18.43 -13.81 -2.27
CA VAL A 662 -18.68 -15.23 -2.55
C VAL A 662 -18.43 -16.08 -1.31
N THR A 663 -17.45 -15.71 -0.48
CA THR A 663 -17.23 -16.33 0.83
C THR A 663 -18.48 -16.28 1.70
N VAL A 664 -19.15 -15.12 1.72
CA VAL A 664 -20.38 -14.94 2.50
C VAL A 664 -21.52 -15.76 1.93
N LEU A 665 -21.74 -15.74 0.61
CA LEU A 665 -22.85 -16.48 0.01
C LEU A 665 -22.70 -17.99 0.19
N GLU A 666 -21.51 -18.54 -0.05
CA GLU A 666 -21.25 -19.97 0.16
C GLU A 666 -21.43 -20.39 1.63
N TRP A 667 -20.90 -19.59 2.56
CA TRP A 667 -21.07 -19.87 3.99
C TRP A 667 -22.54 -19.77 4.41
N LEU A 668 -23.24 -18.74 3.95
CA LEU A 668 -24.64 -18.50 4.29
C LEU A 668 -25.53 -19.62 3.74
N ASP A 669 -25.33 -20.05 2.49
CA ASP A 669 -26.07 -21.17 1.90
C ASP A 669 -25.86 -22.48 2.69
N LYS A 670 -24.61 -22.80 3.05
CA LYS A 670 -24.29 -23.98 3.87
C LYS A 670 -24.92 -23.89 5.25
N TRP A 671 -24.83 -22.74 5.91
CA TRP A 671 -25.35 -22.55 7.26
C TRP A 671 -26.89 -22.58 7.29
N LEU A 672 -27.57 -21.92 6.35
CA LEU A 672 -29.03 -21.94 6.28
C LEU A 672 -29.59 -23.34 5.99
N ASN A 673 -28.93 -24.11 5.11
CA ASN A 673 -29.33 -25.51 4.88
C ASN A 673 -29.22 -26.34 6.16
N LYS A 674 -28.15 -26.18 6.94
CA LYS A 674 -28.00 -26.86 8.24
C LYS A 674 -29.06 -26.44 9.26
N GLN A 675 -29.51 -25.18 9.22
CA GLN A 675 -30.57 -24.70 10.10
C GLN A 675 -31.95 -25.29 9.76
N LEU A 676 -32.25 -25.54 8.49
CA LEU A 676 -33.53 -26.17 8.09
C LEU A 676 -33.70 -27.57 8.68
N ASP A 677 -32.61 -28.30 8.84
CA ASP A 677 -32.61 -29.67 9.39
C ASP A 677 -32.61 -29.68 10.93
N SER A 678 -32.39 -28.54 11.58
CA SER A 678 -32.22 -28.42 13.04
C SER A 678 -33.47 -27.84 13.69
N SER A 679 -34.05 -28.55 14.66
CA SER A 679 -35.22 -28.09 15.45
C SER A 679 -34.91 -27.01 16.49
N GLU A 680 -33.69 -26.45 16.49
CA GLU A 680 -33.23 -25.46 17.48
C GLU A 680 -33.48 -24.01 17.02
N GLY A 681 -34.54 -23.40 17.57
CA GLY A 681 -34.71 -21.99 17.99
C GLY A 681 -34.19 -20.76 17.21
N PHE A 682 -33.40 -20.86 16.13
CA PHE A 682 -32.90 -19.70 15.38
C PHE A 682 -33.83 -19.38 14.19
N HIS A 683 -34.80 -18.51 14.41
CA HIS A 683 -35.74 -18.09 13.37
C HIS A 683 -35.20 -16.87 12.60
N LEU A 684 -34.47 -17.14 11.51
CA LEU A 684 -33.99 -16.08 10.61
C LEU A 684 -35.09 -15.68 9.63
N LYS A 685 -35.64 -14.48 9.80
CA LYS A 685 -36.61 -13.92 8.86
C LYS A 685 -35.92 -13.31 7.65
N ARG A 686 -34.82 -12.58 7.88
CA ARG A 686 -34.23 -11.66 6.89
C ARG A 686 -32.72 -11.60 6.94
N VAL A 687 -32.09 -11.48 5.77
CA VAL A 687 -30.67 -11.17 5.60
C VAL A 687 -30.51 -9.90 4.79
N ILE A 688 -29.79 -8.93 5.34
CA ILE A 688 -29.39 -7.70 4.67
C ILE A 688 -27.90 -7.80 4.33
N LEU A 689 -27.59 -7.93 3.04
CA LEU A 689 -26.23 -7.97 2.50
C LEU A 689 -25.81 -6.57 2.04
N VAL A 690 -24.83 -5.97 2.70
CA VAL A 690 -24.26 -4.67 2.30
C VAL A 690 -22.87 -4.88 1.74
N GLN A 691 -22.70 -4.63 0.44
CA GLN A 691 -21.38 -4.68 -0.20
C GLN A 691 -20.79 -3.27 -0.31
N ILE A 692 -19.63 -3.04 0.27
CA ILE A 692 -18.90 -1.78 0.21
C ILE A 692 -17.81 -1.90 -0.85
N ASN A 693 -17.91 -1.09 -1.91
CA ASN A 693 -16.94 -1.03 -2.99
C ASN A 693 -16.23 0.32 -3.00
N ALA A 694 -14.90 0.30 -2.84
CA ALA A 694 -14.05 1.50 -2.72
C ALA A 694 -13.86 2.29 -4.03
N PHE A 695 -14.36 1.75 -5.14
CA PHE A 695 -14.24 2.34 -6.47
C PHE A 695 -15.61 2.47 -7.12
N PRO A 696 -15.76 3.37 -8.10
CA PRO A 696 -16.99 3.48 -8.87
C PRO A 696 -17.36 2.21 -9.59
N LYS A 697 -18.67 1.94 -9.70
CA LYS A 697 -19.19 0.83 -10.50
C LYS A 697 -18.72 1.01 -11.94
N VAL A 698 -18.11 -0.02 -12.52
CA VAL A 698 -17.77 -0.01 -13.94
C VAL A 698 -19.04 -0.35 -14.72
N ASN A 699 -19.52 0.57 -15.55
CA ASN A 699 -20.71 0.36 -16.38
C ASN A 699 -20.34 -0.48 -17.62
N TYR A 700 -20.38 -1.81 -17.49
CA TYR A 700 -20.19 -2.71 -18.64
C TYR A 700 -21.42 -2.77 -19.57
N SER A 701 -22.58 -2.31 -19.10
CA SER A 701 -23.89 -2.46 -19.76
C SER A 701 -24.25 -1.41 -20.81
N LYS A 702 -23.33 -0.53 -21.23
CA LYS A 702 -23.60 0.37 -22.37
C LYS A 702 -23.44 -0.30 -23.73
N THR A 703 -23.07 -1.59 -23.78
CA THR A 703 -22.80 -2.30 -25.03
C THR A 703 -23.82 -3.38 -25.36
N GLU A 704 -24.68 -3.80 -24.44
CA GLU A 704 -25.68 -4.85 -24.69
C GLU A 704 -27.01 -4.45 -24.04
N HIS A 705 -28.11 -4.57 -24.81
CA HIS A 705 -29.53 -4.31 -24.47
C HIS A 705 -30.22 -3.04 -24.99
N LEU A 706 -29.59 -2.21 -25.82
CA LEU A 706 -30.37 -1.40 -26.77
C LEU A 706 -30.56 -2.21 -28.06
N SER A 707 -31.80 -2.66 -28.25
CA SER A 707 -32.35 -3.21 -29.50
C SER A 707 -31.60 -2.76 -30.74
N ALA A 708 -31.17 -3.73 -31.54
CA ALA A 708 -30.31 -3.61 -32.72
C ALA A 708 -30.88 -2.80 -33.91
N GLU A 709 -31.82 -1.86 -33.71
CA GLU A 709 -32.48 -1.19 -34.85
C GLU A 709 -32.62 0.33 -34.80
N LYS A 710 -32.28 1.08 -33.74
CA LYS A 710 -32.40 2.55 -33.81
C LYS A 710 -31.24 3.31 -33.17
N LYS A 711 -30.57 4.10 -34.02
CA LYS A 711 -29.57 5.15 -33.78
C LYS A 711 -28.12 4.70 -33.59
N ALA A 712 -27.49 4.40 -34.72
CA ALA A 712 -26.04 4.26 -34.87
C ALA A 712 -25.30 5.60 -35.12
N GLU A 713 -25.89 6.77 -34.86
CA GLU A 713 -25.27 8.05 -35.25
C GLU A 713 -24.69 8.91 -34.12
N ASP A 714 -25.03 8.73 -32.84
CA ASP A 714 -24.61 9.69 -31.77
C ASP A 714 -24.05 9.06 -30.48
N LEU A 715 -23.30 7.97 -30.56
CA LEU A 715 -22.54 7.44 -29.42
C LEU A 715 -21.04 7.74 -29.57
N PRO A 716 -20.36 8.31 -28.54
CA PRO A 716 -18.91 8.42 -28.54
C PRO A 716 -18.34 7.00 -28.46
N LYS A 717 -17.93 6.45 -29.61
CA LYS A 717 -17.13 5.23 -29.68
C LYS A 717 -15.87 5.47 -28.85
N GLU A 718 -15.72 4.81 -27.71
CA GLU A 718 -14.40 4.65 -27.10
C GLU A 718 -13.51 4.02 -28.17
N LYS A 719 -12.66 4.83 -28.80
CA LYS A 719 -11.72 4.34 -29.80
C LYS A 719 -10.82 3.35 -29.09
N ALA A 720 -10.94 2.07 -29.44
CA ALA A 720 -9.93 1.08 -29.10
C ALA A 720 -8.56 1.68 -29.44
N PRO A 721 -7.60 1.73 -28.49
CA PRO A 721 -6.35 2.44 -28.69
C PRO A 721 -5.67 1.94 -29.96
N GLU A 722 -5.27 2.87 -30.83
CA GLU A 722 -4.68 2.58 -32.15
C GLU A 722 -3.56 1.54 -32.07
N LYS A 723 -3.58 0.60 -33.04
CA LYS A 723 -2.59 -0.43 -33.39
C LYS A 723 -1.32 -0.46 -32.53
N ARG A 724 -1.42 -1.05 -31.34
CA ARG A 724 -0.31 -1.35 -30.43
C ARG A 724 0.22 -2.78 -30.64
N GLY A 725 0.50 -3.18 -31.88
CA GLY A 725 0.86 -4.58 -32.20
C GLY A 725 2.01 -5.13 -31.33
N LEU A 726 3.15 -4.45 -31.29
CA LEU A 726 4.29 -4.85 -30.45
C LEU A 726 3.98 -4.80 -28.96
N PHE A 727 3.32 -3.74 -28.49
CA PHE A 727 2.95 -3.59 -27.08
C PHE A 727 1.93 -4.65 -26.63
N MET A 728 0.98 -5.02 -27.49
CA MET A 728 0.02 -6.10 -27.22
C MET A 728 0.67 -7.47 -27.36
N ALA A 729 1.69 -7.64 -28.21
CA ALA A 729 2.47 -8.88 -28.25
C ALA A 729 3.36 -9.07 -27.01
N THR A 730 3.93 -7.99 -26.46
CA THR A 730 4.85 -8.07 -25.31
C THR A 730 4.15 -7.97 -23.95
N ILE A 731 3.19 -7.06 -23.80
CA ILE A 731 2.50 -6.77 -22.54
C ILE A 731 1.04 -7.21 -22.58
N GLY A 732 0.46 -7.46 -23.76
CA GLY A 732 -0.96 -7.81 -23.90
C GLY A 732 -1.40 -9.04 -23.10
N PRO A 733 -0.65 -10.17 -23.06
CA PRO A 733 -1.02 -11.31 -22.22
C PRO A 733 -1.09 -10.95 -20.74
N LEU A 734 -0.09 -10.23 -20.21
CA LEU A 734 -0.09 -9.76 -18.82
C LEU A 734 -1.24 -8.78 -18.57
N LEU A 735 -1.45 -7.83 -19.49
CA LEU A 735 -2.53 -6.85 -19.40
C LEU A 735 -3.91 -7.51 -19.45
N ALA A 736 -4.09 -8.57 -20.24
CA ALA A 736 -5.30 -9.37 -20.29
C ALA A 736 -5.51 -10.12 -18.96
N MET A 737 -4.48 -10.79 -18.42
CA MET A 737 -4.54 -11.44 -17.10
C MET A 737 -4.93 -10.46 -15.99
N PHE A 738 -4.42 -9.22 -16.01
CA PHE A 738 -4.78 -8.21 -15.02
C PHE A 738 -6.18 -7.61 -15.25
N LYS A 739 -6.60 -7.40 -16.51
CA LYS A 739 -7.90 -6.77 -16.82
C LYS A 739 -9.08 -7.72 -16.76
N VAL A 740 -8.89 -9.02 -17.00
CA VAL A 740 -9.99 -10.01 -17.07
C VAL A 740 -10.63 -10.25 -15.70
N ARG A 741 -9.85 -10.06 -14.63
CA ARG A 741 -10.29 -10.32 -13.25
C ARG A 741 -11.52 -9.50 -12.86
N ASP A 742 -11.48 -8.18 -13.04
CA ASP A 742 -12.53 -7.30 -12.50
C ASP A 742 -13.90 -7.51 -13.17
N PRO A 743 -14.03 -7.66 -14.51
CA PRO A 743 -15.27 -8.05 -15.16
C PRO A 743 -15.80 -9.43 -14.73
N ILE A 744 -14.92 -10.43 -14.61
CA ILE A 744 -15.31 -11.78 -14.15
C ILE A 744 -15.90 -11.73 -12.74
N LEU A 745 -15.21 -11.06 -11.81
CA LEU A 745 -15.68 -10.93 -10.43
C LEU A 745 -17.01 -10.19 -10.35
N ALA A 746 -17.19 -9.11 -11.13
CA ALA A 746 -18.43 -8.35 -11.16
C ALA A 746 -19.60 -9.19 -11.71
N GLN A 747 -19.40 -9.90 -12.83
CA GLN A 747 -20.42 -10.76 -13.42
C GLN A 747 -20.78 -11.91 -12.49
N ARG A 748 -19.77 -12.61 -11.94
CA ARG A 748 -19.96 -13.71 -11.00
C ARG A 748 -20.79 -13.25 -9.80
N ASN A 749 -20.41 -12.16 -9.14
CA ASN A 749 -21.12 -11.70 -7.95
C ASN A 749 -22.59 -11.33 -8.26
N ALA A 750 -22.87 -10.77 -9.44
CA ALA A 750 -24.23 -10.46 -9.88
C ALA A 750 -25.07 -11.72 -10.12
N THR A 751 -24.49 -12.75 -10.73
CA THR A 751 -25.18 -14.04 -10.95
C THR A 751 -25.38 -14.82 -9.64
N GLU A 752 -24.37 -14.89 -8.78
CA GLU A 752 -24.44 -15.63 -7.51
C GLU A 752 -25.54 -15.07 -6.59
N ILE A 753 -25.70 -13.75 -6.51
CA ILE A 753 -26.75 -13.15 -5.67
C ILE A 753 -28.15 -13.38 -6.22
N GLU A 754 -28.31 -13.41 -7.55
CA GLU A 754 -29.58 -13.69 -8.21
C GLU A 754 -30.02 -15.13 -7.91
N ILE A 755 -29.12 -16.09 -8.14
CA ILE A 755 -29.35 -17.51 -7.86
C ILE A 755 -29.62 -17.73 -6.36
N PHE A 756 -28.84 -17.09 -5.49
CA PHE A 756 -29.01 -17.23 -4.05
C PHE A 756 -30.36 -16.67 -3.57
N THR A 757 -30.75 -15.48 -4.05
CA THR A 757 -32.05 -14.87 -3.72
C THR A 757 -33.21 -15.73 -4.21
N GLU A 758 -33.15 -16.23 -5.45
CA GLU A 758 -34.16 -17.13 -6.01
C GLU A 758 -34.32 -18.41 -5.16
N ARG A 759 -33.20 -19.03 -4.76
CA ARG A 759 -33.21 -20.26 -3.95
C ARG A 759 -33.88 -20.08 -2.59
N TRP A 760 -33.69 -18.94 -1.94
CA TRP A 760 -34.13 -18.71 -0.56
C TRP A 760 -35.42 -17.89 -0.42
N LYS A 761 -36.00 -17.44 -1.54
CA LYS A 761 -37.14 -16.50 -1.62
C LYS A 761 -38.35 -16.86 -0.76
N GLU A 762 -38.68 -18.15 -0.61
CA GLU A 762 -39.84 -18.61 0.17
C GLU A 762 -39.56 -18.79 1.66
N LYS A 763 -38.28 -18.78 2.08
CA LYS A 763 -37.85 -19.15 3.43
C LYS A 763 -37.22 -17.99 4.19
N VAL A 764 -36.39 -17.19 3.52
CA VAL A 764 -35.66 -16.08 4.13
C VAL A 764 -35.68 -14.90 3.17
N GLU A 765 -36.06 -13.73 3.67
CA GLU A 765 -36.01 -12.51 2.87
C GLU A 765 -34.56 -12.05 2.67
N ILE A 766 -34.08 -12.01 1.43
CA ILE A 766 -32.72 -11.56 1.09
C ILE A 766 -32.78 -10.18 0.44
N ASN A 767 -32.13 -9.19 1.06
CA ASN A 767 -31.98 -7.84 0.50
C ASN A 767 -30.49 -7.51 0.28
N TYR A 768 -30.14 -7.06 -0.92
CA TYR A 768 -28.76 -6.77 -1.30
C TYR A 768 -28.55 -5.30 -1.69
N TYR A 769 -27.56 -4.66 -1.07
CA TYR A 769 -27.28 -3.22 -1.20
C TYR A 769 -25.79 -2.97 -1.52
N PRO A 770 -25.43 -2.81 -2.80
CA PRO A 770 -24.06 -2.49 -3.19
C PRO A 770 -23.78 -0.98 -3.14
N ILE A 771 -22.97 -0.56 -2.17
CA ILE A 771 -22.52 0.82 -1.95
C ILE A 771 -21.17 1.04 -2.64
N TYR A 772 -21.22 1.56 -3.86
CA TYR A 772 -20.03 1.97 -4.60
C TYR A 772 -19.58 3.38 -4.23
N PHE A 773 -18.30 3.64 -4.42
CA PHE A 773 -17.78 5.00 -4.46
C PHE A 773 -18.44 5.76 -5.64
N PRO A 774 -18.88 7.02 -5.50
CA PRO A 774 -19.64 7.69 -6.54
C PRO A 774 -18.83 7.94 -7.84
N GLN A 775 -19.49 7.85 -9.00
CA GLN A 775 -18.88 7.96 -10.34
C GLN A 775 -18.52 9.41 -10.70
N SER A 776 -19.33 10.36 -10.26
CA SER A 776 -19.19 11.77 -10.62
C SER A 776 -19.14 12.61 -9.36
N TYR A 777 -18.04 13.37 -9.26
CA TYR A 777 -17.86 14.40 -8.25
C TYR A 777 -18.13 15.73 -8.92
N ASN A 778 -19.38 16.18 -8.92
CA ASN A 778 -19.68 17.57 -9.28
C ASN A 778 -19.34 18.52 -8.12
N SER A 779 -18.12 18.35 -7.59
CA SER A 779 -17.42 19.32 -6.77
C SER A 779 -16.27 19.77 -7.65
N THR A 780 -16.47 20.87 -8.36
CA THR A 780 -15.47 21.63 -9.14
C THR A 780 -14.18 21.99 -8.36
N LYS A 781 -14.01 21.49 -7.13
CA LYS A 781 -12.98 21.88 -6.16
C LYS A 781 -12.08 20.72 -5.70
N VAL A 782 -12.47 19.45 -5.87
CA VAL A 782 -11.62 18.27 -5.55
C VAL A 782 -10.97 17.69 -6.82
N SER A 783 -11.59 17.92 -7.98
CA SER A 783 -11.24 17.29 -9.25
C SER A 783 -9.95 17.83 -9.90
N ALA A 784 -9.69 19.14 -9.83
CA ALA A 784 -8.62 19.82 -10.58
C ALA A 784 -7.18 19.31 -10.35
N PHE A 785 -6.93 18.52 -9.31
CA PHE A 785 -5.60 18.00 -8.99
C PHE A 785 -5.38 16.53 -9.40
N TYR A 786 -6.46 15.75 -9.54
CA TYR A 786 -6.41 14.30 -9.72
C TYR A 786 -7.22 13.77 -10.91
N GLU A 787 -7.91 14.64 -11.66
CA GLU A 787 -8.50 14.31 -12.97
C GLU A 787 -7.52 13.50 -13.84
N GLY A 788 -7.97 12.31 -14.26
CA GLY A 788 -7.44 11.65 -15.45
C GLY A 788 -8.21 12.14 -16.69
N GLU A 789 -7.91 11.57 -17.85
CA GLU A 789 -8.74 11.76 -19.05
C GLU A 789 -10.23 11.50 -18.70
N ALA A 790 -11.11 12.43 -19.10
CA ALA A 790 -12.57 12.41 -18.91
C ALA A 790 -13.16 12.77 -17.51
N ASN A 791 -12.50 13.60 -16.69
CA ASN A 791 -13.04 14.12 -15.42
C ASN A 791 -13.44 13.07 -14.35
N LEU A 792 -12.93 11.85 -14.46
CA LEU A 792 -13.20 10.76 -13.52
C LEU A 792 -12.17 10.74 -12.38
N TYR A 793 -12.65 10.61 -11.14
CA TYR A 793 -11.80 10.45 -9.97
C TYR A 793 -11.08 9.09 -10.01
N ARG A 794 -9.74 9.12 -10.00
CA ARG A 794 -8.90 7.92 -9.92
C ARG A 794 -8.26 7.87 -8.53
N PRO A 795 -8.82 7.10 -7.59
CA PRO A 795 -8.23 6.96 -6.25
C PRO A 795 -6.83 6.36 -6.32
N PRO A 796 -5.98 6.65 -5.31
CA PRO A 796 -4.65 6.08 -5.22
C PRO A 796 -4.72 4.59 -4.86
N LEU A 797 -3.75 3.84 -5.36
CA LEU A 797 -3.49 2.43 -5.04
C LEU A 797 -2.27 2.27 -4.12
N SER A 798 -1.82 3.36 -3.50
CA SER A 798 -0.69 3.39 -2.56
C SER A 798 -1.17 3.21 -1.12
N TRP A 799 -0.24 3.18 -0.15
CA TRP A 799 -0.55 3.26 1.29
C TRP A 799 -0.42 4.68 1.85
N LYS A 800 -0.72 5.68 1.03
CA LYS A 800 -0.64 7.10 1.39
C LYS A 800 -1.74 7.89 0.69
N LEU A 801 -2.69 8.42 1.46
CA LEU A 801 -3.66 9.41 0.99
C LEU A 801 -3.17 10.81 1.29
N THR A 802 -3.35 11.74 0.36
CA THR A 802 -3.34 13.19 0.55
C THR A 802 -4.55 13.65 1.39
N GLN A 803 -4.50 14.85 1.97
CA GLN A 803 -5.61 15.36 2.79
C GLN A 803 -6.85 15.63 1.93
N GLN A 804 -6.63 15.98 0.66
CA GLN A 804 -7.71 16.13 -0.31
C GLN A 804 -8.39 14.80 -0.61
N GLU A 805 -7.64 13.72 -0.78
CA GLU A 805 -8.24 12.39 -0.98
C GLU A 805 -8.99 11.93 0.27
N LYS A 806 -8.43 12.16 1.46
CA LYS A 806 -9.16 11.95 2.73
C LYS A 806 -10.47 12.74 2.76
N GLN A 807 -10.45 14.00 2.36
CA GLN A 807 -11.65 14.82 2.31
C GLN A 807 -12.62 14.35 1.23
N ALA A 808 -12.12 13.90 0.08
CA ALA A 808 -12.93 13.34 -1.00
C ALA A 808 -13.74 12.13 -0.53
N ILE A 809 -13.14 11.26 0.28
CA ILE A 809 -13.83 10.11 0.90
C ILE A 809 -14.98 10.59 1.83
N LYS A 810 -14.74 11.61 2.66
CA LYS A 810 -15.78 12.20 3.52
C LYS A 810 -16.90 12.87 2.72
N ASP A 811 -16.52 13.64 1.70
CA ASP A 811 -17.46 14.35 0.82
C ASP A 811 -18.29 13.37 -0.01
N ALA A 812 -17.69 12.28 -0.47
CA ALA A 812 -18.35 11.18 -1.16
C ALA A 812 -19.52 10.62 -0.34
N TRP A 813 -19.25 10.31 0.93
CA TRP A 813 -20.28 9.84 1.84
C TRP A 813 -21.36 10.89 2.10
N ASN A 814 -20.95 12.14 2.36
CA ASN A 814 -21.87 13.25 2.57
C ASN A 814 -22.77 13.54 1.36
N MET A 815 -22.31 13.21 0.16
CA MET A 815 -23.08 13.32 -1.07
C MET A 815 -24.11 12.20 -1.21
N ILE A 816 -23.72 10.94 -0.99
CA ILE A 816 -24.63 9.80 -1.21
C ILE A 816 -25.65 9.61 -0.08
N LYS A 817 -25.36 10.10 1.13
CA LYS A 817 -26.30 10.01 2.27
C LYS A 817 -27.52 10.94 2.16
N LYS A 818 -27.49 11.94 1.26
CA LYS A 818 -28.60 12.89 1.06
C LYS A 818 -29.62 12.27 0.11
N THR A 819 -30.69 11.72 0.67
CA THR A 819 -31.70 10.93 -0.05
C THR A 819 -33.08 11.60 -0.14
N ASP A 820 -33.28 12.76 0.50
CA ASP A 820 -34.58 13.48 0.55
C ASP A 820 -35.08 13.90 -0.84
N HIS A 821 -34.18 14.30 -1.73
CA HIS A 821 -34.49 14.63 -3.13
C HIS A 821 -33.39 14.07 -4.04
N ILE A 822 -33.71 13.05 -4.84
CA ILE A 822 -32.80 12.45 -5.81
C ILE A 822 -33.11 13.04 -7.20
N ASP A 823 -32.23 13.91 -7.70
CA ASP A 823 -32.36 14.45 -9.06
C ASP A 823 -32.22 13.32 -10.10
N PRO A 824 -33.18 13.15 -11.03
CA PRO A 824 -33.09 12.17 -12.11
C PRO A 824 -31.84 12.27 -12.98
N LYS A 825 -31.23 13.46 -13.06
CA LYS A 825 -29.99 13.73 -13.80
C LYS A 825 -28.72 13.55 -12.95
N ASP A 826 -28.85 13.22 -11.67
CA ASP A 826 -27.70 12.97 -10.81
C ASP A 826 -26.96 11.70 -11.30
N PRO A 827 -25.69 11.81 -11.70
CA PRO A 827 -24.90 10.65 -12.12
C PRO A 827 -24.68 9.62 -11.00
N ASN A 828 -24.95 9.97 -9.74
CA ASN A 828 -24.90 9.07 -8.59
C ASN A 828 -26.29 8.61 -8.11
N LYS A 829 -27.35 8.88 -8.89
CA LYS A 829 -28.75 8.51 -8.59
C LYS A 829 -28.88 7.08 -8.07
N HIS A 830 -28.32 6.11 -8.79
CA HIS A 830 -28.44 4.70 -8.43
C HIS A 830 -27.89 4.39 -7.03
N ILE A 831 -26.77 5.00 -6.63
CA ILE A 831 -26.18 4.77 -5.31
C ILE A 831 -27.03 5.44 -4.23
N LYS A 832 -27.58 6.64 -4.49
CA LYS A 832 -28.52 7.29 -3.56
C LYS A 832 -29.81 6.48 -3.38
N GLU A 833 -30.32 5.88 -4.44
CA GLU A 833 -31.47 4.97 -4.38
C GLU A 833 -31.17 3.73 -3.53
N VAL A 834 -29.96 3.15 -3.66
CA VAL A 834 -29.52 2.04 -2.80
C VAL A 834 -29.49 2.45 -1.31
N ILE A 835 -28.95 3.63 -0.98
CA ILE A 835 -28.94 4.13 0.41
C ILE A 835 -30.36 4.37 0.91
N LYS A 836 -31.22 4.97 0.08
CA LYS A 836 -32.62 5.24 0.44
C LYS A 836 -33.39 3.94 0.70
N ALA A 837 -33.25 2.96 -0.19
CA ALA A 837 -33.89 1.66 -0.06
C ALA A 837 -33.40 0.90 1.18
N LEU A 838 -32.11 1.04 1.56
CA LEU A 838 -31.60 0.49 2.80
C LEU A 838 -32.18 1.19 4.04
N GLN A 839 -32.35 2.52 4.00
CA GLN A 839 -32.99 3.28 5.08
C GLN A 839 -34.45 2.87 5.26
N GLU A 840 -35.23 2.88 4.17
CA GLU A 840 -36.63 2.48 4.16
C GLU A 840 -36.80 1.05 4.69
N LYS A 841 -35.96 0.12 4.22
CA LYS A 841 -36.00 -1.27 4.70
C LYS A 841 -35.61 -1.40 6.16
N TRP A 842 -34.65 -0.60 6.64
CA TRP A 842 -34.26 -0.65 8.05
C TRP A 842 -35.35 -0.07 8.98
N GLU A 843 -36.08 0.95 8.54
CA GLU A 843 -37.23 1.46 9.29
C GLU A 843 -38.38 0.45 9.33
N GLU A 844 -38.63 -0.30 8.26
CA GLU A 844 -39.55 -1.45 8.28
C GLU A 844 -39.12 -2.49 9.32
N VAL A 845 -37.83 -2.88 9.32
CA VAL A 845 -37.27 -3.82 10.31
C VAL A 845 -37.49 -3.33 11.75
N LYS A 846 -37.35 -2.03 12.01
CA LYS A 846 -37.59 -1.43 13.33
C LYS A 846 -39.05 -1.48 13.74
N GLN A 847 -39.96 -1.20 12.82
CA GLN A 847 -41.41 -1.25 13.08
C GLN A 847 -41.86 -2.68 13.40
N GLU A 848 -41.30 -3.67 12.74
CA GLU A 848 -41.57 -5.10 12.99
C GLU A 848 -41.01 -5.57 14.34
N ASN A 849 -39.87 -5.01 14.80
CA ASN A 849 -39.20 -5.44 16.02
C ASN A 849 -39.48 -4.49 17.20
N SER A 850 -40.53 -4.79 17.96
CA SER A 850 -40.91 -4.07 19.20
C SER A 850 -39.85 -4.12 20.32
N GLY A 851 -38.82 -4.98 20.19
CA GLY A 851 -37.76 -5.20 21.18
C GLY A 851 -36.52 -4.31 21.07
N PHE A 852 -36.41 -3.42 20.06
CA PHE A 852 -35.26 -2.51 19.96
C PHE A 852 -35.28 -1.50 21.13
N SER A 853 -34.62 -1.83 22.25
CA SER A 853 -34.32 -0.86 23.28
C SER A 853 -33.29 0.15 22.76
N GLU A 854 -33.76 1.34 22.37
CA GLU A 854 -32.89 2.49 22.14
C GLU A 854 -32.35 2.94 23.50
N ILE A 855 -31.24 2.32 23.94
CA ILE A 855 -30.37 2.98 24.92
C ILE A 855 -29.71 4.13 24.17
N ASP A 856 -30.33 5.28 24.30
CA ASP A 856 -29.93 6.54 23.71
C ASP A 856 -28.49 6.87 24.14
N SER A 857 -27.55 6.83 23.18
CA SER A 857 -26.13 7.09 23.41
C SER A 857 -25.82 8.55 23.77
N HIS A 858 -26.86 9.39 23.96
CA HIS A 858 -26.72 10.76 24.44
C HIS A 858 -26.54 10.87 25.96
N LYS A 859 -26.72 9.79 26.74
CA LYS A 859 -26.38 9.79 28.17
C LYS A 859 -24.97 9.25 28.41
N SER A 860 -24.07 10.17 28.70
CA SER A 860 -22.71 9.99 29.25
C SER A 860 -21.61 9.46 28.30
N CYS A 861 -21.00 10.36 27.54
CA CYS A 861 -19.53 10.39 27.56
C CYS A 861 -19.14 11.01 28.90
N PRO A 862 -18.46 10.30 29.82
CA PRO A 862 -17.79 10.98 30.91
C PRO A 862 -16.74 11.89 30.27
N ARG A 863 -16.77 13.20 30.59
CA ARG A 863 -15.59 14.05 30.42
C ARG A 863 -14.51 13.44 31.33
N ILE A 864 -13.53 12.77 30.73
CA ILE A 864 -12.24 12.49 31.36
C ILE A 864 -11.22 13.39 30.67
#